data_AF-A0A2M7ZAP5-F1
#
_entry.id   AF-A0A2M7ZAP5-F1
#
_cell.length_a   1.000
_cell.length_b   1.000
_cell.length_c   1.000
_cell.angle_alpha   90.00
_cell.angle_beta   90.00
_cell.angle_gamma   90.00
#
_symmetry.space_group_name_H-M   'P 1'
#
loop_
_entity.id
_entity.type
_entity.pdbx_description
1 polymer ?
#
loop_
_entity_poly.entity_id
_entity_poly.type
_entity_poly.pdbx_seq_one_letter_code
_entity_poly.pdbx_strand_id
1 'polypeptide(L)'
;MEKEFHILDNSRKDFQVNYFLSENLSSGKFTQFSIATGYWDLPAVLELKPAIEHFLNNNTFSEIRFLIGEEPKIRISQLDTSFPEKYLKADLSDLPFKPEFKEVVEFLSKYIESGRIKIKLYKKSFLHAKCYILGSEAENAIGIIGSSNFTRNGLLGNTELNDVEYDHRIVNYLPKAENQDPSHRSWFEKLWNDEESIDWNEQFKIEILGLSKFGNLSYSPFELYIKILYEIYREDIEIEENLRAETFFETRVDLTLFQEESVKKVLARLRNPKIGMCLLADSVGLGKSFIAKKVIEELGYFGRQNVLVICPASLREDWENHLKEISLNAPINSITEFALEDSFERIKNDLMLRKLKSKRNNAIELLVIDESHNLKTQASKSFRHLLELLTDKDYCEQYPKVLMLSATPVNNGIKDLANQILLAKGGNDKFFSSFGIESIFNFFRTTQSEFRRIGSEEVFSELYPILNRIMVKRTKHQVKKDFPDATLNGAKIIFPEEKLENVLYELDSKKIRKVISDEINLLGSSKSKLFKHFTNELTDEDELIEDKIGLEEFFKLKKETVKKHQTEYESVFHFIDRAIKGLKLVPYSFLTEKLQKTLEEEAQANSRKNLTGVMKVTMFKSFDSSIFTFKKRIARYSDYLAQFEKLFFEEKILVKPAIITKALNRQEDEPDEDLIDMIYEEIEKFNQRQNHKDNNQEKAFVEITLDDYNISNIKNFIKQDKEIIELINKVLSSVTEDIKLLRLKALLRNLKGSKVLIFSYFATTVDYLKQELNSEFLNSIDITSDEIAFLKSKTGKYKSAYVKRFAPKAQNQTVINGLVNGEKEIKLLCSTDVLSEGQNLQDCGIIINYDLHWNPVKMVQRNGRINRLGSNFEQVKIYNFRPEDQLDKFLRLMLKLQEKIQVIGASVGLDSSVLGENITPKQFGLIENIYSDDPGKQKQAIESLERENDLAFDEVFENDLRVFMRKASDEEKERIRNINFEKWCELKKLSTDEKLLIFNIAKGEFRFIKEELNKVAEEKNHLKALTLIRSFDKERQVVKLSDNEISDSKELAKKFFDAEKSFQLAMDFEDLSDFQGVRRTGGAASLSTYKEELLLLLNENLDRYSTDNINRMRMLLSRQNYLPFENRLRNFISRNNGKVSIDFLDNLAIISNHLLNNDKPENLPEPIFWYGYY
;
A
#
# COMPACT_ATOMS: atom_id res chain seq x y z
N MET A 1 -71.73 -26.74 1.19
CA MET A 1 -71.69 -25.29 0.96
C MET A 1 -70.21 -24.93 0.91
N GLU A 2 -69.70 -24.52 -0.24
CA GLU A 2 -68.43 -23.77 -0.25
C GLU A 2 -68.71 -22.40 0.41
N LYS A 3 -67.71 -21.82 1.05
CA LYS A 3 -67.87 -20.58 1.84
C LYS A 3 -67.55 -19.40 0.93
N GLU A 4 -68.58 -18.80 0.35
CA GLU A 4 -68.43 -17.61 -0.48
C GLU A 4 -68.07 -16.40 0.39
N PHE A 5 -66.98 -15.72 0.04
CA PHE A 5 -66.43 -14.55 0.73
C PHE A 5 -66.52 -13.35 -0.21
N HIS A 6 -67.61 -12.57 -0.12
CA HIS A 6 -67.76 -11.40 -1.01
C HIS A 6 -66.76 -10.26 -0.71
N ILE A 7 -66.26 -10.16 0.53
CA ILE A 7 -65.32 -9.12 0.95
C ILE A 7 -64.09 -9.75 1.63
N LEU A 8 -62.90 -9.28 1.27
CA LEU A 8 -61.62 -9.59 1.91
C LEU A 8 -60.97 -8.30 2.45
N ASP A 9 -60.85 -8.20 3.77
CA ASP A 9 -60.45 -6.98 4.49
C ASP A 9 -59.17 -7.14 5.34
N ASN A 10 -58.58 -8.34 5.34
CA ASN A 10 -57.47 -8.79 6.20
C ASN A 10 -57.73 -8.74 7.72
N SER A 11 -58.94 -8.43 8.20
CA SER A 11 -59.24 -8.24 9.63
C SER A 11 -59.09 -9.53 10.46
N ARG A 12 -59.20 -10.69 9.80
CA ARG A 12 -59.09 -12.04 10.37
C ARG A 12 -58.50 -12.98 9.32
N LYS A 13 -57.87 -14.08 9.77
CA LYS A 13 -57.20 -15.04 8.88
C LYS A 13 -58.07 -15.52 7.71
N ASP A 14 -59.31 -15.96 7.98
CA ASP A 14 -60.27 -16.40 6.96
C ASP A 14 -60.59 -15.33 5.89
N PHE A 15 -60.39 -14.05 6.20
CA PHE A 15 -60.72 -12.89 5.35
C PHE A 15 -59.46 -12.16 4.83
N GLN A 16 -58.27 -12.76 5.01
CA GLN A 16 -57.03 -12.26 4.42
C GLN A 16 -56.94 -12.64 2.95
N VAL A 17 -56.49 -11.71 2.11
CA VAL A 17 -56.27 -11.97 0.67
C VAL A 17 -55.25 -13.09 0.48
N ASN A 18 -54.21 -13.19 1.33
CA ASN A 18 -53.29 -14.33 1.33
C ASN A 18 -54.00 -15.68 1.53
N TYR A 19 -54.93 -15.77 2.49
CA TYR A 19 -55.65 -17.02 2.79
C TYR A 19 -56.52 -17.43 1.61
N PHE A 20 -57.29 -16.49 1.06
CA PHE A 20 -58.18 -16.73 -0.07
C PHE A 20 -57.42 -17.14 -1.34
N LEU A 21 -56.32 -16.45 -1.68
CA LEU A 21 -55.46 -16.83 -2.80
C LEU A 21 -54.81 -18.20 -2.55
N SER A 22 -54.36 -18.48 -1.32
CA SER A 22 -53.75 -19.76 -0.96
C SER A 22 -54.68 -20.95 -1.17
N GLU A 23 -55.94 -20.89 -0.70
CA GLU A 23 -56.91 -21.98 -0.91
C GLU A 23 -57.25 -22.17 -2.39
N ASN A 24 -57.49 -21.09 -3.14
CA ASN A 24 -57.90 -21.18 -4.54
C ASN A 24 -56.77 -21.65 -5.46
N LEU A 25 -55.53 -21.16 -5.28
CA LEU A 25 -54.35 -21.67 -6.00
C LEU A 25 -54.07 -23.14 -5.65
N SER A 26 -54.29 -23.52 -4.39
CA SER A 26 -54.12 -24.92 -3.94
C SER A 26 -55.25 -25.87 -4.39
N SER A 27 -56.34 -25.35 -4.97
CA SER A 27 -57.53 -26.14 -5.28
C SER A 27 -57.42 -27.03 -6.51
N GLY A 28 -56.46 -26.75 -7.40
CA GLY A 28 -56.35 -27.41 -8.72
C GLY A 28 -57.49 -27.08 -9.71
N LYS A 29 -58.42 -26.17 -9.37
CA LYS A 29 -59.55 -25.77 -10.23
C LYS A 29 -59.17 -24.86 -11.42
N PHE A 30 -57.95 -24.32 -11.44
CA PHE A 30 -57.54 -23.23 -12.32
C PHE A 30 -56.17 -23.46 -12.97
N THR A 31 -55.95 -22.91 -14.17
CA THR A 31 -54.67 -22.96 -14.90
C THR A 31 -54.03 -21.58 -15.13
N GLN A 32 -54.74 -20.47 -14.93
CA GLN A 32 -54.17 -19.13 -15.10
C GLN A 32 -54.34 -18.30 -13.82
N PHE A 33 -53.34 -17.52 -13.45
CA PHE A 33 -53.45 -16.50 -12.39
C PHE A 33 -52.90 -15.17 -12.90
N SER A 34 -53.76 -14.18 -13.08
CA SER A 34 -53.40 -12.87 -13.64
C SER A 34 -53.52 -11.78 -12.57
N ILE A 35 -52.49 -10.93 -12.46
CA ILE A 35 -52.28 -9.98 -11.37
C ILE A 35 -51.93 -8.63 -11.97
N ALA A 36 -52.75 -7.60 -11.77
CA ALA A 36 -52.37 -6.22 -12.03
C ALA A 36 -52.18 -5.49 -10.69
N THR A 37 -51.01 -4.92 -10.46
CA THR A 37 -50.65 -4.34 -9.17
C THR A 37 -49.81 -3.07 -9.30
N GLY A 38 -50.03 -2.10 -8.39
CA GLY A 38 -49.21 -0.87 -8.32
C GLY A 38 -47.84 -1.09 -7.69
N TYR A 39 -47.72 -2.09 -6.79
CA TYR A 39 -46.49 -2.46 -6.12
C TYR A 39 -46.40 -3.97 -5.84
N TRP A 40 -45.19 -4.51 -5.89
CA TRP A 40 -44.85 -5.91 -5.65
C TRP A 40 -43.72 -5.99 -4.62
N ASP A 41 -43.76 -6.94 -3.68
CA ASP A 41 -42.61 -7.24 -2.82
C ASP A 41 -42.26 -8.75 -2.77
N LEU A 42 -40.98 -9.05 -2.54
CA LEU A 42 -40.49 -10.43 -2.40
C LEU A 42 -41.12 -11.16 -1.19
N PRO A 43 -41.36 -10.52 -0.03
CA PRO A 43 -42.03 -11.15 1.10
C PRO A 43 -43.48 -11.61 0.82
N ALA A 44 -44.22 -11.00 -0.10
CA ALA A 44 -45.54 -11.48 -0.56
C ALA A 44 -45.43 -12.83 -1.24
N VAL A 45 -44.43 -12.98 -2.13
CA VAL A 45 -44.14 -14.26 -2.79
C VAL A 45 -43.70 -15.30 -1.77
N LEU A 46 -42.95 -14.94 -0.73
CA LEU A 46 -42.56 -15.88 0.33
C LEU A 46 -43.78 -16.46 1.07
N GLU A 47 -44.75 -15.62 1.44
CA GLU A 47 -45.97 -16.06 2.14
C GLU A 47 -46.87 -16.94 1.25
N LEU A 48 -46.94 -16.66 -0.06
CA LEU A 48 -47.72 -17.43 -1.04
C LEU A 48 -46.97 -18.60 -1.69
N LYS A 49 -45.64 -18.73 -1.50
CA LYS A 49 -44.78 -19.72 -2.20
C LYS A 49 -45.37 -21.13 -2.23
N PRO A 50 -45.86 -21.73 -1.12
CA PRO A 50 -46.36 -23.10 -1.15
C PRO A 50 -47.58 -23.30 -2.06
N ALA A 51 -48.49 -22.33 -2.11
CA ALA A 51 -49.68 -22.37 -2.95
C ALA A 51 -49.36 -22.09 -4.42
N ILE A 52 -48.46 -21.13 -4.69
CA ILE A 52 -47.95 -20.84 -6.04
C ILE A 52 -47.17 -22.04 -6.60
N GLU A 53 -46.34 -22.69 -5.79
CA GLU A 53 -45.59 -23.89 -6.16
C GLU A 53 -46.52 -25.07 -6.46
N HIS A 54 -47.57 -25.28 -5.65
CA HIS A 54 -48.58 -26.29 -5.91
C HIS A 54 -49.35 -26.02 -7.22
N PHE A 55 -49.81 -24.79 -7.42
CA PHE A 55 -50.50 -24.35 -8.65
C PHE A 55 -49.66 -24.58 -9.93
N LEU A 56 -48.37 -24.25 -9.89
CA LEU A 56 -47.44 -24.46 -11.02
C LEU A 56 -47.06 -25.94 -11.22
N ASN A 57 -47.01 -26.74 -10.16
CA ASN A 57 -46.67 -28.17 -10.28
C ASN A 57 -47.88 -29.05 -10.69
N ASN A 58 -49.11 -28.65 -10.37
CA ASN A 58 -50.32 -29.47 -10.62
C ASN A 58 -50.63 -29.71 -12.09
N ASN A 59 -50.31 -28.76 -12.97
CA ASN A 59 -50.51 -28.87 -14.41
C ASN A 59 -49.33 -28.21 -15.12
N THR A 60 -48.78 -28.85 -16.15
CA THR A 60 -47.66 -28.32 -16.95
C THR A 60 -47.99 -27.01 -17.68
N PHE A 61 -49.27 -26.76 -17.94
CA PHE A 61 -49.76 -25.56 -18.62
C PHE A 61 -50.12 -24.40 -17.66
N SER A 62 -50.03 -24.57 -16.33
CA SER A 62 -50.35 -23.46 -15.42
C SER A 62 -49.41 -22.26 -15.65
N GLU A 63 -49.95 -21.04 -15.69
CA GLU A 63 -49.17 -19.81 -15.83
C GLU A 63 -49.62 -18.70 -14.88
N ILE A 64 -48.69 -17.78 -14.56
CA ILE A 64 -48.93 -16.59 -13.75
C ILE A 64 -48.47 -15.35 -14.52
N ARG A 65 -49.29 -14.29 -14.53
CA ARG A 65 -49.04 -13.06 -15.27
C ARG A 65 -49.05 -11.84 -14.34
N PHE A 66 -47.89 -11.22 -14.12
CA PHE A 66 -47.73 -9.99 -13.34
C PHE A 66 -47.65 -8.77 -14.25
N LEU A 67 -48.65 -7.89 -14.19
CA LEU A 67 -48.62 -6.56 -14.78
C LEU A 67 -48.35 -5.54 -13.67
N ILE A 68 -47.15 -4.95 -13.66
CA ILE A 68 -46.71 -4.01 -12.62
C ILE A 68 -46.79 -2.57 -13.18
N GLY A 69 -47.35 -1.67 -12.37
CA GLY A 69 -47.58 -0.26 -12.71
C GLY A 69 -46.72 0.73 -11.91
N GLU A 70 -47.34 1.78 -11.34
CA GLU A 70 -46.66 2.82 -10.54
C GLU A 70 -47.47 3.23 -9.29
N GLU A 71 -46.77 3.59 -8.19
CA GLU A 71 -47.37 4.16 -6.98
C GLU A 71 -47.31 5.70 -6.91
N PRO A 72 -48.34 6.37 -6.35
CA PRO A 72 -48.47 7.82 -6.39
C PRO A 72 -47.53 8.53 -5.40
N LYS A 73 -46.60 9.33 -5.92
CA LYS A 73 -45.76 10.25 -5.14
C LYS A 73 -46.47 11.59 -4.89
N ILE A 74 -46.07 12.27 -3.81
CA ILE A 74 -46.70 13.50 -3.27
C ILE A 74 -46.57 14.74 -4.21
N ARG A 75 -45.94 14.61 -5.40
CA ARG A 75 -45.87 15.64 -6.45
C ARG A 75 -46.48 15.13 -7.75
N ILE A 76 -47.66 15.65 -8.08
CA ILE A 76 -48.63 15.09 -9.04
C ILE A 76 -48.33 15.52 -10.50
N SER A 77 -47.05 15.53 -10.92
CA SER A 77 -46.69 16.12 -12.24
C SER A 77 -45.44 15.58 -12.93
N GLN A 78 -44.78 14.55 -12.42
CA GLN A 78 -43.66 13.88 -13.10
C GLN A 78 -43.74 12.36 -12.88
N LEU A 79 -43.81 11.59 -13.96
CA LEU A 79 -43.61 10.13 -13.95
C LEU A 79 -42.15 9.84 -13.60
N ASP A 80 -41.88 8.89 -12.72
CA ASP A 80 -40.49 8.52 -12.38
C ASP A 80 -40.01 7.40 -13.30
N THR A 81 -39.19 7.73 -14.30
CA THR A 81 -38.66 6.77 -15.28
C THR A 81 -37.78 5.67 -14.68
N SER A 82 -37.42 5.78 -13.39
CA SER A 82 -36.69 4.75 -12.63
C SER A 82 -37.59 3.81 -11.81
N PHE A 83 -38.92 3.98 -11.87
CA PHE A 83 -39.91 3.09 -11.24
C PHE A 83 -40.26 1.91 -12.17
N PRO A 84 -40.55 0.69 -11.64
CA PRO A 84 -40.38 0.24 -10.26
C PRO A 84 -38.94 -0.18 -9.92
N GLU A 85 -38.08 -0.31 -10.92
CA GLU A 85 -36.77 -0.96 -10.85
C GLU A 85 -35.91 -0.50 -9.65
N LYS A 86 -35.74 0.83 -9.49
CA LYS A 86 -34.97 1.44 -8.40
C LYS A 86 -35.53 1.13 -7.01
N TYR A 87 -36.85 1.01 -6.91
CA TYR A 87 -37.56 0.78 -5.66
C TYR A 87 -37.45 -0.69 -5.25
N LEU A 88 -37.65 -1.63 -6.19
CA LEU A 88 -37.43 -3.05 -5.92
C LEU A 88 -35.95 -3.36 -5.60
N LYS A 89 -35.00 -2.72 -6.28
CA LYS A 89 -33.55 -2.84 -5.95
C LYS A 89 -33.23 -2.32 -4.54
N ALA A 90 -33.97 -1.31 -4.03
CA ALA A 90 -33.83 -0.81 -2.66
C ALA A 90 -34.45 -1.78 -1.63
N ASP A 91 -35.72 -2.17 -1.80
CA ASP A 91 -36.43 -3.07 -0.88
C ASP A 91 -35.70 -4.41 -0.72
N LEU A 92 -35.23 -5.00 -1.83
CA LEU A 92 -34.43 -6.23 -1.82
C LEU A 92 -33.08 -6.08 -1.09
N SER A 93 -32.58 -4.86 -0.93
CA SER A 93 -31.36 -4.57 -0.17
C SER A 93 -31.65 -4.40 1.31
N ASP A 94 -32.75 -3.72 1.68
CA ASP A 94 -33.14 -3.51 3.09
C ASP A 94 -33.65 -4.79 3.80
N LEU A 95 -34.04 -5.83 3.05
CA LEU A 95 -34.45 -7.11 3.63
C LEU A 95 -33.33 -7.80 4.45
N PRO A 96 -33.67 -8.42 5.60
CA PRO A 96 -32.70 -9.17 6.40
C PRO A 96 -32.23 -10.42 5.64
N PHE A 97 -30.93 -10.74 5.74
CA PHE A 97 -30.38 -11.91 5.04
C PHE A 97 -30.90 -13.22 5.65
N LYS A 98 -31.80 -13.87 4.92
CA LYS A 98 -32.51 -15.09 5.32
C LYS A 98 -32.46 -16.13 4.18
N PRO A 99 -32.17 -17.42 4.46
CA PRO A 99 -32.19 -18.48 3.44
C PRO A 99 -33.52 -18.54 2.66
N GLU A 100 -34.64 -18.33 3.34
CA GLU A 100 -35.99 -18.41 2.75
C GLU A 100 -36.17 -17.45 1.56
N PHE A 101 -35.57 -16.25 1.59
CA PHE A 101 -35.62 -15.31 0.46
C PHE A 101 -34.78 -15.76 -0.74
N LYS A 102 -33.65 -16.45 -0.50
CA LYS A 102 -32.84 -17.03 -1.59
C LYS A 102 -33.62 -18.11 -2.32
N GLU A 103 -34.30 -19.00 -1.59
CA GLU A 103 -35.16 -20.01 -2.21
C GLU A 103 -36.28 -19.41 -3.06
N VAL A 104 -36.87 -18.28 -2.63
CA VAL A 104 -37.91 -17.58 -3.40
C VAL A 104 -37.34 -16.94 -4.67
N VAL A 105 -36.14 -16.37 -4.61
CA VAL A 105 -35.45 -15.81 -5.78
C VAL A 105 -35.05 -16.90 -6.79
N GLU A 106 -34.56 -18.04 -6.32
CA GLU A 106 -34.28 -19.22 -7.17
C GLU A 106 -35.56 -19.80 -7.79
N PHE A 107 -36.63 -19.91 -7.00
CA PHE A 107 -37.96 -20.34 -7.45
C PHE A 107 -38.53 -19.43 -8.55
N LEU A 108 -38.53 -18.11 -8.33
CA LEU A 108 -39.01 -17.14 -9.31
C LEU A 108 -38.18 -17.20 -10.60
N SER A 109 -36.86 -17.21 -10.49
CA SER A 109 -35.96 -17.25 -11.65
C SER A 109 -36.21 -18.47 -12.54
N LYS A 110 -36.35 -19.66 -11.93
CA LYS A 110 -36.70 -20.93 -12.62
C LYS A 110 -38.04 -20.85 -13.38
N TYR A 111 -39.06 -20.25 -12.79
CA TYR A 111 -40.39 -20.19 -13.40
C TYR A 111 -40.57 -19.04 -14.39
N ILE A 112 -39.77 -17.97 -14.29
CA ILE A 112 -39.63 -16.95 -15.36
C ILE A 112 -38.89 -17.56 -16.56
N GLU A 113 -37.78 -18.24 -16.34
CA GLU A 113 -36.96 -18.87 -17.40
C GLU A 113 -37.69 -19.98 -18.17
N SER A 114 -38.60 -20.70 -17.52
CA SER A 114 -39.50 -21.66 -18.19
C SER A 114 -40.76 -21.02 -18.79
N GLY A 115 -40.87 -19.68 -18.79
CA GLY A 115 -41.99 -18.93 -19.37
C GLY A 115 -43.33 -19.09 -18.65
N ARG A 116 -43.32 -19.59 -17.40
CA ARG A 116 -44.52 -19.93 -16.62
C ARG A 116 -44.93 -18.84 -15.63
N ILE A 117 -43.99 -18.00 -15.22
CA ILE A 117 -44.25 -16.69 -14.63
C ILE A 117 -43.86 -15.66 -15.70
N LYS A 118 -44.79 -14.80 -16.08
CA LYS A 118 -44.60 -13.74 -17.08
C LYS A 118 -44.77 -12.38 -16.40
N ILE A 119 -43.86 -11.44 -16.67
CA ILE A 119 -43.81 -10.13 -16.02
C ILE A 119 -43.76 -9.04 -17.08
N LYS A 120 -44.65 -8.05 -16.98
CA LYS A 120 -44.71 -6.87 -17.85
C LYS A 120 -44.77 -5.57 -17.04
N LEU A 121 -44.16 -4.52 -17.60
CA LEU A 121 -44.25 -3.13 -17.12
C LEU A 121 -45.11 -2.30 -18.08
N TYR A 122 -46.22 -1.75 -17.59
CA TYR A 122 -47.05 -0.82 -18.36
C TYR A 122 -46.58 0.62 -18.11
N LYS A 123 -46.00 1.28 -19.13
CA LYS A 123 -45.40 2.62 -18.99
C LYS A 123 -46.22 3.78 -19.58
N LYS A 124 -47.29 3.47 -20.33
CA LYS A 124 -48.14 4.44 -21.06
C LYS A 124 -48.78 5.51 -20.18
N SER A 125 -49.24 5.11 -19.00
CA SER A 125 -49.96 5.95 -18.05
C SER A 125 -49.87 5.36 -16.65
N PHE A 126 -50.11 6.20 -15.63
CA PHE A 126 -50.16 5.76 -14.23
C PHE A 126 -51.12 4.58 -14.02
N LEU A 127 -50.58 3.46 -13.51
CA LEU A 127 -51.32 2.22 -13.25
C LEU A 127 -51.18 1.84 -11.77
N HIS A 128 -52.17 2.23 -10.96
CA HIS A 128 -52.22 1.92 -9.53
C HIS A 128 -53.28 0.86 -9.19
N ALA A 129 -53.67 0.03 -10.16
CA ALA A 129 -54.67 -1.01 -9.99
C ALA A 129 -54.26 -2.05 -8.93
N LYS A 130 -55.26 -2.75 -8.39
CA LYS A 130 -55.11 -3.98 -7.62
C LYS A 130 -56.22 -4.93 -8.06
N CYS A 131 -55.89 -5.80 -9.01
CA CYS A 131 -56.83 -6.73 -9.62
C CYS A 131 -56.19 -8.12 -9.69
N TYR A 132 -56.94 -9.13 -9.27
CA TYR A 132 -56.54 -10.54 -9.28
C TYR A 132 -57.59 -11.34 -10.05
N ILE A 133 -57.14 -12.22 -10.95
CA ILE A 133 -58.01 -13.07 -11.77
C ILE A 133 -57.49 -14.50 -11.68
N LEU A 134 -58.26 -15.37 -11.04
CA LEU A 134 -57.98 -16.79 -10.89
C LEU A 134 -58.81 -17.56 -11.92
N GLY A 135 -58.16 -18.27 -12.84
CA GLY A 135 -58.76 -19.01 -13.93
C GLY A 135 -58.51 -18.41 -15.31
N SER A 136 -58.55 -19.25 -16.35
CA SER A 136 -58.52 -18.86 -17.76
C SER A 136 -59.92 -18.48 -18.29
N GLU A 137 -60.03 -18.05 -19.56
CA GLU A 137 -61.32 -17.71 -20.18
C GLU A 137 -62.28 -18.91 -20.25
N ALA A 138 -61.74 -20.12 -20.39
CA ALA A 138 -62.49 -21.38 -20.45
C ALA A 138 -62.82 -21.99 -19.07
N GLU A 139 -62.38 -21.34 -17.97
CA GLU A 139 -62.60 -21.78 -16.60
C GLU A 139 -63.63 -20.89 -15.89
N ASN A 140 -64.19 -21.39 -14.78
CA ASN A 140 -65.11 -20.64 -13.91
C ASN A 140 -64.34 -19.60 -13.09
N ALA A 141 -63.79 -18.60 -13.76
CA ALA A 141 -62.82 -17.67 -13.17
C ALA A 141 -63.41 -16.79 -12.06
N ILE A 142 -62.59 -16.51 -11.04
CA ILE A 142 -62.89 -15.64 -9.90
C ILE A 142 -62.11 -14.34 -10.06
N GLY A 143 -62.78 -13.20 -9.90
CA GLY A 143 -62.21 -11.86 -9.91
C GLY A 143 -62.09 -11.30 -8.50
N ILE A 144 -61.04 -10.52 -8.23
CA ILE A 144 -60.91 -9.70 -7.02
C ILE A 144 -60.45 -8.31 -7.44
N ILE A 145 -61.14 -7.26 -6.99
CA ILE A 145 -60.73 -5.85 -7.15
C ILE A 145 -60.78 -5.15 -5.79
N GLY A 146 -59.79 -4.33 -5.49
CA GLY A 146 -59.76 -3.61 -4.22
C GLY A 146 -58.55 -2.70 -4.00
N SER A 147 -58.09 -2.62 -2.77
CA SER A 147 -56.95 -1.80 -2.35
C SER A 147 -55.64 -2.59 -2.14
N SER A 148 -55.69 -3.91 -1.95
CA SER A 148 -54.52 -4.76 -1.63
C SER A 148 -53.50 -4.87 -2.78
N ASN A 149 -52.38 -4.15 -2.68
CA ASN A 149 -51.20 -4.40 -3.54
C ASN A 149 -50.65 -5.82 -3.30
N PHE A 150 -49.82 -6.33 -4.21
CA PHE A 150 -49.15 -7.62 -4.05
C PHE A 150 -47.91 -7.49 -3.16
N THR A 151 -48.14 -7.00 -1.95
CA THR A 151 -47.15 -6.77 -0.90
C THR A 151 -47.55 -7.54 0.35
N ARG A 152 -46.57 -7.92 1.18
CA ARG A 152 -46.86 -8.68 2.41
C ARG A 152 -47.85 -7.95 3.32
N ASN A 153 -47.78 -6.63 3.36
CA ASN A 153 -48.74 -5.82 4.11
C ASN A 153 -50.12 -5.81 3.45
N GLY A 154 -50.22 -5.65 2.12
CA GLY A 154 -51.50 -5.67 1.39
C GLY A 154 -52.23 -7.00 1.45
N LEU A 155 -51.52 -8.12 1.57
CA LEU A 155 -52.10 -9.47 1.60
C LEU A 155 -52.44 -10.00 3.02
N LEU A 156 -51.94 -9.38 4.09
CA LEU A 156 -52.03 -9.90 5.47
C LEU A 156 -52.27 -8.85 6.57
N GLY A 157 -51.73 -7.64 6.45
CA GLY A 157 -51.48 -6.77 7.62
C GLY A 157 -52.16 -5.39 7.59
N ASN A 158 -52.31 -4.80 6.41
CA ASN A 158 -53.08 -3.57 6.22
C ASN A 158 -54.58 -3.87 6.41
N THR A 159 -55.33 -2.89 6.94
CA THR A 159 -56.79 -2.85 6.74
C THR A 159 -57.05 -2.46 5.30
N GLU A 160 -57.50 -3.42 4.51
CA GLU A 160 -57.76 -3.27 3.08
C GLU A 160 -59.27 -3.45 2.81
N LEU A 161 -59.71 -3.20 1.59
CA LEU A 161 -61.06 -3.54 1.14
C LEU A 161 -60.99 -4.09 -0.28
N ASN A 162 -61.37 -5.35 -0.45
CA ASN A 162 -61.41 -6.03 -1.74
C ASN A 162 -62.73 -6.76 -1.90
N ASP A 163 -63.37 -6.58 -3.05
CA ASP A 163 -64.61 -7.23 -3.48
C ASP A 163 -64.28 -8.47 -4.33
N VAL A 164 -65.07 -9.54 -4.20
CA VAL A 164 -64.81 -10.84 -4.84
C VAL A 164 -66.00 -11.26 -5.70
N GLU A 165 -65.77 -11.34 -7.01
CA GLU A 165 -66.74 -11.81 -7.99
C GLU A 165 -66.49 -13.28 -8.33
N TYR A 166 -67.53 -14.11 -8.15
CA TYR A 166 -67.53 -15.54 -8.41
C TYR A 166 -68.26 -15.90 -9.72
N ASP A 167 -69.08 -15.00 -10.27
CA ASP A 167 -69.71 -15.23 -11.56
C ASP A 167 -68.70 -15.03 -12.69
N HIS A 168 -68.11 -16.14 -13.14
CA HIS A 168 -67.22 -16.18 -14.30
C HIS A 168 -67.78 -15.48 -15.55
N ARG A 169 -69.11 -15.38 -15.69
CA ARG A 169 -69.76 -14.67 -16.82
C ARG A 169 -69.56 -13.16 -16.74
N ILE A 170 -69.31 -12.62 -15.56
CA ILE A 170 -68.94 -11.23 -15.29
C ILE A 170 -67.41 -11.07 -15.36
N VAL A 171 -66.64 -11.98 -14.75
CA VAL A 171 -65.17 -11.95 -14.74
C VAL A 171 -64.55 -12.09 -16.14
N ASN A 172 -65.04 -13.03 -16.94
CA ASN A 172 -64.55 -13.36 -18.29
C ASN A 172 -65.28 -12.61 -19.42
N TYR A 173 -66.24 -11.72 -19.13
CA TYR A 173 -67.01 -11.02 -20.18
C TYR A 173 -66.10 -10.25 -21.14
N LEU A 174 -66.26 -10.43 -22.45
CA LEU A 174 -65.52 -9.68 -23.47
C LEU A 174 -66.49 -8.72 -24.21
N PRO A 175 -66.35 -7.39 -24.05
CA PRO A 175 -67.18 -6.42 -24.76
C PRO A 175 -66.90 -6.45 -26.27
N LYS A 176 -67.95 -6.34 -27.07
CA LYS A 176 -67.92 -6.38 -28.55
C LYS A 176 -68.17 -5.01 -29.19
N ALA A 177 -68.46 -3.99 -28.38
CA ALA A 177 -68.62 -2.60 -28.78
C ALA A 177 -68.16 -1.67 -27.65
N GLU A 178 -67.72 -0.45 -27.98
CA GLU A 178 -67.14 0.51 -27.03
C GLU A 178 -68.12 1.02 -25.96
N ASN A 179 -69.42 0.80 -26.14
CA ASN A 179 -70.48 1.19 -25.21
C ASN A 179 -70.88 0.08 -24.22
N GLN A 180 -70.06 -0.97 -24.07
CA GLN A 180 -70.27 -2.06 -23.13
C GLN A 180 -69.21 -2.03 -22.03
N ASP A 181 -69.64 -2.21 -20.79
CA ASP A 181 -68.75 -2.10 -19.62
C ASP A 181 -67.62 -3.15 -19.64
N PRO A 182 -66.40 -2.78 -19.24
CA PRO A 182 -65.28 -3.70 -19.17
C PRO A 182 -65.38 -4.63 -17.96
N SER A 183 -65.08 -5.91 -18.17
CA SER A 183 -64.83 -6.89 -17.12
C SER A 183 -63.41 -6.82 -16.57
N HIS A 184 -63.19 -7.52 -15.45
CA HIS A 184 -61.87 -7.91 -14.95
C HIS A 184 -60.93 -8.37 -16.08
N ARG A 185 -61.31 -9.40 -16.86
CA ARG A 185 -60.45 -9.96 -17.91
C ARG A 185 -60.23 -9.01 -19.07
N SER A 186 -61.28 -8.41 -19.63
CA SER A 186 -61.15 -7.52 -20.79
C SER A 186 -60.34 -6.26 -20.46
N TRP A 187 -60.43 -5.75 -19.23
CA TRP A 187 -59.56 -4.68 -18.74
C TRP A 187 -58.10 -5.16 -18.61
N PHE A 188 -57.85 -6.33 -18.02
CA PHE A 188 -56.50 -6.88 -17.88
C PHE A 188 -55.84 -7.15 -19.23
N GLU A 189 -56.52 -7.86 -20.14
CA GLU A 189 -55.98 -8.18 -21.46
C GLU A 189 -55.73 -6.93 -22.30
N LYS A 190 -56.58 -5.88 -22.18
CA LYS A 190 -56.36 -4.62 -22.88
C LYS A 190 -55.05 -3.95 -22.48
N LEU A 191 -54.68 -4.02 -21.20
CA LEU A 191 -53.39 -3.47 -20.73
C LEU A 191 -52.23 -4.43 -21.01
N TRP A 192 -52.41 -5.74 -20.78
CA TRP A 192 -51.38 -6.76 -20.99
C TRP A 192 -50.87 -6.80 -22.44
N ASN A 193 -51.76 -6.57 -23.40
CA ASN A 193 -51.49 -6.59 -24.83
C ASN A 193 -51.35 -5.18 -25.45
N ASP A 194 -51.25 -4.12 -24.64
CA ASP A 194 -50.86 -2.79 -25.12
C ASP A 194 -49.38 -2.78 -25.55
N GLU A 195 -49.05 -2.04 -26.61
CA GLU A 195 -47.67 -1.92 -27.14
C GLU A 195 -46.71 -1.30 -26.10
N GLU A 196 -47.24 -0.49 -25.17
CA GLU A 196 -46.51 0.15 -24.07
C GLU A 196 -46.42 -0.73 -22.80
N SER A 197 -46.88 -1.99 -22.88
CA SER A 197 -46.67 -3.03 -21.85
C SER A 197 -45.45 -3.87 -22.19
N ILE A 198 -44.29 -3.36 -21.82
CA ILE A 198 -42.95 -3.89 -22.08
C ILE A 198 -42.78 -5.24 -21.38
N ASP A 199 -42.25 -6.24 -22.10
CA ASP A 199 -41.81 -7.50 -21.50
C ASP A 199 -40.60 -7.26 -20.58
N TRP A 200 -40.70 -7.68 -19.32
CA TRP A 200 -39.68 -7.44 -18.31
C TRP A 200 -39.06 -8.73 -17.78
N ASN A 201 -39.29 -9.88 -18.42
CA ASN A 201 -38.91 -11.19 -17.88
C ASN A 201 -37.39 -11.32 -17.65
N GLU A 202 -36.57 -11.09 -18.68
CA GLU A 202 -35.12 -11.23 -18.55
C GLU A 202 -34.49 -10.14 -17.68
N GLN A 203 -34.95 -8.88 -17.77
CA GLN A 203 -34.45 -7.81 -16.89
C GLN A 203 -34.85 -8.04 -15.43
N PHE A 204 -36.06 -8.54 -15.15
CA PHE A 204 -36.45 -8.91 -13.78
C PHE A 204 -35.62 -10.10 -13.27
N LYS A 205 -35.43 -11.14 -14.10
CA LYS A 205 -34.60 -12.31 -13.78
C LYS A 205 -33.15 -11.93 -13.51
N ILE A 206 -32.55 -11.06 -14.31
CA ILE A 206 -31.12 -10.70 -14.25
C ILE A 206 -30.89 -9.55 -13.26
N GLU A 207 -31.55 -8.41 -13.44
CA GLU A 207 -31.21 -7.17 -12.74
C GLU A 207 -31.92 -6.98 -11.40
N ILE A 208 -33.17 -7.41 -11.28
CA ILE A 208 -33.93 -7.34 -10.03
C ILE A 208 -33.59 -8.55 -9.15
N LEU A 209 -33.81 -9.75 -9.66
CA LEU A 209 -33.63 -11.00 -8.91
C LEU A 209 -32.15 -11.43 -8.88
N GLY A 210 -31.55 -11.68 -10.04
CA GLY A 210 -30.24 -12.31 -10.20
C GLY A 210 -29.08 -11.52 -9.61
N LEU A 211 -29.08 -10.20 -9.76
CA LEU A 211 -28.09 -9.28 -9.18
C LEU A 211 -28.41 -8.83 -7.73
N SER A 212 -29.57 -9.16 -7.17
CA SER A 212 -29.88 -8.85 -5.76
C SER A 212 -28.93 -9.53 -4.77
N LYS A 213 -29.00 -9.05 -3.53
CA LYS A 213 -28.49 -9.65 -2.28
C LYS A 213 -28.80 -11.16 -2.11
N PHE A 214 -29.86 -11.65 -2.77
CA PHE A 214 -30.31 -13.06 -2.70
C PHE A 214 -30.08 -13.83 -4.01
N GLY A 215 -29.73 -13.16 -5.11
CA GLY A 215 -29.62 -13.77 -6.45
C GLY A 215 -28.29 -14.46 -6.73
N ASN A 216 -28.28 -15.34 -7.74
CA ASN A 216 -27.19 -16.24 -8.09
C ASN A 216 -26.07 -15.61 -8.97
N LEU A 217 -26.27 -14.44 -9.57
CA LEU A 217 -25.28 -13.81 -10.47
C LEU A 217 -24.22 -13.02 -9.68
N SER A 218 -22.95 -13.41 -9.79
CA SER A 218 -21.82 -12.68 -9.17
C SER A 218 -21.29 -11.56 -10.07
N TYR A 219 -20.74 -10.50 -9.47
CA TYR A 219 -19.93 -9.49 -10.18
C TYR A 219 -18.59 -10.09 -10.64
N SER A 220 -17.98 -9.55 -11.70
CA SER A 220 -16.66 -10.05 -12.14
C SER A 220 -15.53 -9.65 -11.17
N PRO A 221 -14.41 -10.40 -11.12
CA PRO A 221 -13.28 -10.08 -10.23
C PRO A 221 -12.78 -8.65 -10.37
N PHE A 222 -12.74 -8.12 -11.60
CA PHE A 222 -12.31 -6.75 -11.90
C PHE A 222 -13.30 -5.69 -11.41
N GLU A 223 -14.60 -5.86 -11.64
CA GLU A 223 -15.62 -4.92 -11.14
C GLU A 223 -15.57 -4.83 -9.61
N LEU A 224 -15.47 -6.00 -8.96
CA LEU A 224 -15.38 -6.10 -7.51
C LEU A 224 -14.06 -5.52 -6.97
N TYR A 225 -12.93 -5.75 -7.66
CA TYR A 225 -11.64 -5.12 -7.36
C TYR A 225 -11.73 -3.59 -7.43
N ILE A 226 -12.14 -3.04 -8.58
CA ILE A 226 -12.28 -1.59 -8.80
C ILE A 226 -13.28 -0.97 -7.81
N LYS A 227 -14.36 -1.67 -7.45
CA LYS A 227 -15.32 -1.20 -6.45
C LYS A 227 -14.77 -1.22 -5.02
N ILE A 228 -14.03 -2.25 -4.60
CA ILE A 228 -13.32 -2.24 -3.31
C ILE A 228 -12.31 -1.08 -3.26
N LEU A 229 -11.55 -0.87 -4.35
CA LEU A 229 -10.65 0.28 -4.46
C LEU A 229 -11.42 1.60 -4.39
N TYR A 230 -12.58 1.73 -5.03
CA TYR A 230 -13.41 2.95 -4.94
C TYR A 230 -13.77 3.26 -3.49
N GLU A 231 -14.24 2.30 -2.68
CA GLU A 231 -14.55 2.56 -1.27
C GLU A 231 -13.31 2.89 -0.40
N ILE A 232 -12.12 2.48 -0.81
CA ILE A 232 -10.85 2.83 -0.13
C ILE A 232 -10.39 4.24 -0.51
N TYR A 233 -10.49 4.62 -1.79
CA TYR A 233 -9.83 5.80 -2.37
C TYR A 233 -10.77 6.91 -2.86
N ARG A 234 -12.11 6.74 -2.81
CA ARG A 234 -13.05 7.73 -3.39
C ARG A 234 -12.89 9.15 -2.86
N GLU A 235 -12.58 9.34 -1.57
CA GLU A 235 -12.41 10.68 -1.00
C GLU A 235 -11.28 11.44 -1.71
N ASP A 236 -10.20 10.75 -2.06
CA ASP A 236 -9.06 11.32 -2.76
C ASP A 236 -9.31 11.52 -4.27
N ILE A 237 -10.10 10.65 -4.91
CA ILE A 237 -10.45 10.75 -6.34
C ILE A 237 -11.55 11.78 -6.59
N GLU A 238 -12.56 11.86 -5.73
CA GLU A 238 -13.60 12.88 -5.81
C GLU A 238 -13.00 14.29 -5.57
N ILE A 239 -11.93 14.40 -4.77
CA ILE A 239 -11.11 15.63 -4.69
C ILE A 239 -10.39 15.93 -6.02
N GLU A 240 -9.82 14.92 -6.68
CA GLU A 240 -9.15 15.05 -7.99
C GLU A 240 -10.12 15.43 -9.14
N GLU A 241 -11.33 14.85 -9.18
CA GLU A 241 -12.34 15.17 -10.20
C GLU A 241 -12.90 16.59 -9.98
N ASN A 242 -13.26 16.98 -8.74
CA ASN A 242 -13.79 18.32 -8.45
C ASN A 242 -12.78 19.45 -8.71
N LEU A 243 -11.49 19.24 -8.44
CA LEU A 243 -10.44 20.24 -8.74
C LEU A 243 -10.31 20.59 -10.22
N ARG A 244 -10.79 19.76 -11.13
CA ARG A 244 -10.78 20.02 -12.59
C ARG A 244 -11.97 20.86 -13.04
N ALA A 245 -12.97 21.07 -12.18
CA ALA A 245 -14.21 21.77 -12.48
C ALA A 245 -14.39 23.09 -11.72
N GLU A 246 -13.63 23.33 -10.64
CA GLU A 246 -13.69 24.57 -9.85
C GLU A 246 -12.85 25.71 -10.45
N THR A 247 -13.42 26.92 -10.46
CA THR A 247 -12.65 28.17 -10.60
C THR A 247 -12.11 28.61 -9.24
N PHE A 248 -10.80 28.85 -9.14
CA PHE A 248 -10.11 29.17 -7.88
C PHE A 248 -10.60 30.45 -7.18
N PHE A 249 -10.63 30.40 -5.85
CA PHE A 249 -10.83 31.57 -4.98
C PHE A 249 -9.53 32.37 -4.81
N GLU A 250 -9.66 33.67 -4.46
CA GLU A 250 -8.51 34.51 -4.09
C GLU A 250 -7.74 33.92 -2.89
N THR A 251 -6.47 33.60 -3.09
CA THR A 251 -5.53 33.05 -2.09
C THR A 251 -4.26 33.90 -2.04
N ARG A 252 -3.59 34.00 -0.88
CA ARG A 252 -2.29 34.68 -0.74
C ARG A 252 -1.10 33.71 -0.88
N VAL A 253 -1.37 32.49 -1.31
CA VAL A 253 -0.38 31.44 -1.57
C VAL A 253 -0.59 30.95 -2.98
N ASP A 254 0.28 31.38 -3.91
CA ASP A 254 0.40 30.74 -5.23
C ASP A 254 0.90 29.31 -5.03
N LEU A 255 0.20 28.35 -5.62
CA LEU A 255 0.46 26.92 -5.52
C LEU A 255 0.34 26.28 -6.90
N THR A 256 1.03 25.16 -7.06
CA THR A 256 0.88 24.30 -8.24
C THR A 256 -0.35 23.42 -8.08
N LEU A 257 -0.99 23.02 -9.18
CA LEU A 257 -2.21 22.17 -9.14
C LEU A 257 -2.06 20.91 -8.26
N PHE A 258 -0.90 20.26 -8.27
CA PHE A 258 -0.64 19.08 -7.43
C PHE A 258 -0.49 19.43 -5.94
N GLN A 259 -0.01 20.63 -5.60
CA GLN A 259 0.05 21.12 -4.23
C GLN A 259 -1.33 21.49 -3.72
N GLU A 260 -2.19 22.08 -4.54
CA GLU A 260 -3.59 22.38 -4.19
C GLU A 260 -4.40 21.11 -3.95
N GLU A 261 -4.16 20.08 -4.76
CA GLU A 261 -4.71 18.73 -4.54
C GLU A 261 -4.20 18.13 -3.21
N SER A 262 -2.89 18.23 -2.90
CA SER A 262 -2.37 17.89 -1.56
C SER A 262 -3.03 18.72 -0.44
N VAL A 263 -3.30 20.02 -0.64
CA VAL A 263 -3.99 20.87 0.34
C VAL A 263 -5.42 20.36 0.60
N LYS A 264 -6.22 20.09 -0.44
CA LYS A 264 -7.58 19.55 -0.25
C LYS A 264 -7.55 18.18 0.45
N LYS A 265 -6.63 17.28 0.05
CA LYS A 265 -6.45 15.95 0.67
C LYS A 265 -6.01 16.02 2.13
N VAL A 266 -5.14 16.97 2.49
CA VAL A 266 -4.75 17.26 3.89
C VAL A 266 -5.94 17.83 4.67
N LEU A 267 -6.68 18.79 4.11
CA LEU A 267 -7.83 19.41 4.77
C LEU A 267 -8.96 18.42 5.02
N ALA A 268 -9.22 17.45 4.13
CA ALA A 268 -10.18 16.39 4.35
C ALA A 268 -9.83 15.56 5.60
N ARG A 269 -8.59 15.05 5.68
CA ARG A 269 -8.07 14.26 6.80
C ARG A 269 -8.05 15.04 8.13
N LEU A 270 -7.70 16.33 8.10
CA LEU A 270 -7.75 17.22 9.27
C LEU A 270 -9.16 17.67 9.68
N ARG A 271 -10.14 17.66 8.76
CA ARG A 271 -11.55 18.02 9.05
C ARG A 271 -12.39 16.80 9.46
N ASN A 272 -12.02 15.59 9.06
CA ASN A 272 -12.70 14.35 9.45
C ASN A 272 -12.59 14.12 10.97
N PRO A 273 -13.71 14.09 11.72
CA PRO A 273 -13.69 14.04 13.19
C PRO A 273 -13.22 12.69 13.76
N LYS A 274 -13.24 11.61 12.97
CA LYS A 274 -12.64 10.32 13.34
C LYS A 274 -11.12 10.30 13.18
N ILE A 275 -10.56 11.22 12.38
CA ILE A 275 -9.15 11.22 12.00
C ILE A 275 -8.42 12.40 12.65
N GLY A 276 -8.77 13.64 12.31
CA GLY A 276 -8.24 14.86 12.94
C GLY A 276 -6.72 14.94 12.95
N MET A 277 -6.03 14.32 11.99
CA MET A 277 -4.58 14.38 11.82
C MET A 277 -4.23 14.18 10.35
N CYS A 278 -3.07 14.69 9.93
CA CYS A 278 -2.52 14.40 8.63
C CYS A 278 -0.97 14.41 8.70
N LEU A 279 -0.35 13.43 8.07
CA LEU A 279 1.08 13.33 7.84
C LEU A 279 1.34 13.65 6.37
N LEU A 280 1.91 14.82 6.09
CA LEU A 280 2.33 15.20 4.74
C LEU A 280 3.72 14.65 4.48
N ALA A 281 3.78 13.57 3.69
CA ALA A 281 4.96 12.76 3.46
C ALA A 281 5.54 12.88 2.04
N ASP A 282 5.03 13.83 1.23
CA ASP A 282 5.56 14.21 -0.10
C ASP A 282 7.11 14.29 -0.12
N SER A 283 7.75 13.87 -1.22
CA SER A 283 9.21 13.84 -1.37
C SER A 283 9.90 15.19 -1.06
N VAL A 284 11.21 15.13 -0.77
CA VAL A 284 12.03 16.32 -0.56
C VAL A 284 11.99 17.20 -1.82
N GLY A 285 11.67 18.49 -1.66
CA GLY A 285 11.61 19.47 -2.74
C GLY A 285 10.24 19.74 -3.35
N LEU A 286 9.18 18.98 -3.00
CA LEU A 286 7.80 19.19 -3.50
C LEU A 286 7.03 20.35 -2.83
N GLY A 287 7.63 21.07 -1.89
CA GLY A 287 7.04 22.28 -1.29
C GLY A 287 6.12 22.05 -0.10
N LYS A 288 6.37 21.03 0.74
CA LYS A 288 5.57 20.74 1.96
C LYS A 288 5.25 21.97 2.84
N SER A 289 6.21 22.88 3.03
CA SER A 289 6.03 24.11 3.80
C SER A 289 5.00 25.07 3.16
N PHE A 290 4.88 25.10 1.83
CA PHE A 290 3.87 25.89 1.11
C PHE A 290 2.48 25.25 1.19
N ILE A 291 2.38 23.92 1.05
CA ILE A 291 1.13 23.17 1.29
C ILE A 291 0.64 23.44 2.73
N ALA A 292 1.54 23.34 3.71
CA ALA A 292 1.24 23.63 5.11
C ALA A 292 0.87 25.11 5.34
N LYS A 293 1.58 26.07 4.73
CA LYS A 293 1.24 27.50 4.75
C LYS A 293 -0.18 27.76 4.28
N LYS A 294 -0.63 27.12 3.19
CA LYS A 294 -2.02 27.23 2.70
C LYS A 294 -3.03 26.56 3.65
N VAL A 295 -2.70 25.40 4.23
CA VAL A 295 -3.56 24.78 5.27
C VAL A 295 -3.68 25.67 6.52
N ILE A 296 -2.62 26.41 6.87
CA ILE A 296 -2.62 27.41 7.95
C ILE A 296 -3.40 28.68 7.56
N GLU A 297 -3.40 29.10 6.29
CA GLU A 297 -4.29 30.18 5.81
C GLU A 297 -5.77 29.76 5.97
N GLU A 298 -6.12 28.57 5.48
CA GLU A 298 -7.49 28.01 5.53
C GLU A 298 -8.02 27.83 6.96
N LEU A 299 -7.23 27.22 7.86
CA LEU A 299 -7.67 26.95 9.23
C LEU A 299 -7.38 28.12 10.18
N GLY A 300 -6.16 28.67 10.13
CA GLY A 300 -5.70 29.72 11.04
C GLY A 300 -6.27 31.11 10.70
N TYR A 301 -6.16 31.56 9.45
CA TYR A 301 -6.61 32.90 9.06
C TYR A 301 -8.13 32.93 8.80
N PHE A 302 -8.64 32.13 7.85
CA PHE A 302 -10.06 32.10 7.51
C PHE A 302 -10.90 31.40 8.60
N GLY A 303 -10.52 30.18 9.01
CA GLY A 303 -11.19 29.42 10.07
C GLY A 303 -11.02 29.99 11.50
N ARG A 304 -10.15 31.00 11.67
CA ARG A 304 -9.77 31.63 12.94
C ARG A 304 -9.38 30.62 14.03
N GLN A 305 -8.71 29.52 13.64
CA GLN A 305 -8.23 28.50 14.58
C GLN A 305 -6.93 28.95 15.24
N ASN A 306 -6.76 28.74 16.55
CA ASN A 306 -5.47 28.93 17.21
C ASN A 306 -4.44 27.92 16.69
N VAL A 307 -3.39 28.41 16.03
CA VAL A 307 -2.29 27.58 15.47
C VAL A 307 -1.08 27.60 16.41
N LEU A 308 -0.37 26.48 16.51
CA LEU A 308 1.00 26.37 17.06
C LEU A 308 1.89 25.69 16.00
N VAL A 309 3.07 26.25 15.74
CA VAL A 309 4.09 25.64 14.86
C VAL A 309 5.27 25.16 15.69
N ILE A 310 5.70 23.92 15.45
CA ILE A 310 6.90 23.31 15.97
C ILE A 310 7.81 22.97 14.79
N CYS A 311 9.09 23.36 14.83
CA CYS A 311 10.02 23.09 13.73
C CYS A 311 11.47 22.90 14.24
N PRO A 312 12.41 22.44 13.40
CA PRO A 312 13.84 22.58 13.66
C PRO A 312 14.22 24.05 13.90
N ALA A 313 15.18 24.30 14.81
CA ALA A 313 15.55 25.67 15.18
C ALA A 313 16.06 26.52 13.99
N SER A 314 16.65 25.89 12.96
CA SER A 314 17.10 26.58 11.74
C SER A 314 15.99 26.91 10.73
N LEU A 315 14.75 26.52 10.99
CA LEU A 315 13.57 26.81 10.15
C LEU A 315 12.64 27.87 10.76
N ARG A 316 12.91 28.35 11.98
CA ARG A 316 12.07 29.35 12.67
C ARG A 316 11.91 30.64 11.85
N GLU A 317 12.99 31.12 11.24
CA GLU A 317 12.99 32.35 10.43
C GLU A 317 12.12 32.21 9.17
N ASP A 318 12.20 31.05 8.49
CA ASP A 318 11.39 30.74 7.31
C ASP A 318 9.89 30.62 7.66
N TRP A 319 9.57 29.93 8.76
CA TRP A 319 8.20 29.82 9.27
C TRP A 319 7.63 31.16 9.70
N GLU A 320 8.41 32.02 10.36
CA GLU A 320 8.00 33.38 10.68
C GLU A 320 7.62 34.17 9.43
N ASN A 321 8.40 34.04 8.35
CA ASN A 321 8.14 34.74 7.10
C ASN A 321 6.89 34.20 6.40
N HIS A 322 6.72 32.88 6.32
CA HIS A 322 5.49 32.25 5.80
C HIS A 322 4.22 32.68 6.55
N LEU A 323 4.29 32.87 7.88
CA LEU A 323 3.16 33.38 8.68
C LEU A 323 2.91 34.88 8.47
N LYS A 324 3.97 35.69 8.37
CA LYS A 324 3.86 37.14 8.05
C LYS A 324 3.19 37.36 6.69
N GLU A 325 3.54 36.57 5.68
CA GLU A 325 2.95 36.61 4.32
C GLU A 325 1.42 36.41 4.32
N ILE A 326 0.90 35.47 5.12
CA ILE A 326 -0.56 35.26 5.29
C ILE A 326 -1.19 36.13 6.38
N SER A 327 -0.43 37.07 6.98
CA SER A 327 -0.88 37.95 8.06
C SER A 327 -1.37 37.24 9.33
N LEU A 328 -0.79 36.08 9.69
CA LEU A 328 -1.16 35.31 10.87
C LEU A 328 -0.12 35.42 11.99
N ASN A 329 -0.57 35.56 13.25
CA ASN A 329 0.28 35.53 14.44
C ASN A 329 0.10 34.21 15.21
N ALA A 330 0.89 33.19 14.86
CA ALA A 330 1.02 31.96 15.61
C ALA A 330 2.39 31.89 16.32
N PRO A 331 2.52 31.19 17.46
CA PRO A 331 3.81 30.94 18.08
C PRO A 331 4.58 29.86 17.30
N ILE A 332 5.89 30.06 17.16
CA ILE A 332 6.82 29.11 16.55
C ILE A 332 7.85 28.72 17.61
N ASN A 333 7.97 27.43 17.91
CA ASN A 333 8.88 26.88 18.93
C ASN A 333 9.75 25.74 18.37
N SER A 334 10.97 25.57 18.86
CA SER A 334 11.80 24.43 18.45
C SER A 334 11.55 23.18 19.28
N ILE A 335 11.75 22.00 18.67
CA ILE A 335 11.66 20.70 19.36
C ILE A 335 12.59 20.64 20.60
N THR A 336 13.75 21.32 20.52
CA THR A 336 14.70 21.48 21.62
C THR A 336 14.22 22.38 22.75
N GLU A 337 13.35 23.38 22.49
CA GLU A 337 12.76 24.20 23.56
C GLU A 337 11.76 23.40 24.41
N PHE A 338 11.08 22.40 23.84
CA PHE A 338 10.27 21.45 24.62
C PHE A 338 11.11 20.48 25.47
N ALA A 339 12.43 20.38 25.27
CA ALA A 339 13.30 19.59 26.15
C ALA A 339 13.72 20.34 27.44
N LEU A 340 13.60 21.67 27.44
CA LEU A 340 14.13 22.56 28.48
C LEU A 340 13.00 23.11 29.36
N GLU A 341 13.05 22.83 30.66
CA GLU A 341 12.00 23.19 31.63
C GLU A 341 11.67 24.70 31.63
N ASP A 342 12.68 25.58 31.70
CA ASP A 342 12.48 27.04 31.66
C ASP A 342 11.78 27.53 30.37
N SER A 343 12.03 26.85 29.24
CA SER A 343 11.42 27.18 27.95
C SER A 343 10.01 26.60 27.83
N PHE A 344 9.77 25.42 28.40
CA PHE A 344 8.46 24.78 28.45
C PHE A 344 7.46 25.58 29.30
N GLU A 345 7.88 26.08 30.47
CA GLU A 345 7.04 26.97 31.29
C GLU A 345 6.74 28.30 30.56
N ARG A 346 7.70 28.86 29.83
CA ARG A 346 7.48 30.04 28.98
C ARG A 346 6.44 29.76 27.87
N ILE A 347 6.48 28.57 27.25
CA ILE A 347 5.52 28.13 26.23
C ILE A 347 4.12 27.97 26.83
N LYS A 348 4.00 27.31 28.01
CA LYS A 348 2.73 27.17 28.74
C LYS A 348 2.09 28.55 29.01
N ASN A 349 2.86 29.54 29.45
CA ASN A 349 2.35 30.88 29.70
C ASN A 349 1.83 31.61 28.43
N ASP A 350 2.50 31.53 27.27
CA ASP A 350 1.98 32.12 26.02
C ASP A 350 0.70 31.40 25.55
N LEU A 351 0.67 30.07 25.64
CA LEU A 351 -0.50 29.26 25.26
C LEU A 351 -1.73 29.57 26.12
N MET A 352 -1.57 29.79 27.43
CA MET A 352 -2.65 30.29 28.30
C MET A 352 -3.16 31.67 27.87
N LEU A 353 -2.26 32.61 27.56
CA LEU A 353 -2.64 33.95 27.08
C LEU A 353 -3.32 33.91 25.70
N ARG A 354 -3.08 32.88 24.88
CA ARG A 354 -3.79 32.61 23.62
C ARG A 354 -5.15 31.94 23.83
N LYS A 355 -5.29 31.03 24.80
CA LYS A 355 -6.58 30.45 25.21
C LYS A 355 -7.55 31.53 25.69
N LEU A 356 -7.10 32.43 26.57
CA LEU A 356 -7.91 33.54 27.09
C LEU A 356 -8.37 34.54 26.01
N LYS A 357 -7.74 34.55 24.83
CA LYS A 357 -8.13 35.35 23.66
C LYS A 357 -8.93 34.54 22.63
N SER A 358 -9.09 33.24 22.82
CA SER A 358 -9.78 32.33 21.90
C SER A 358 -11.29 32.44 22.04
N LYS A 359 -12.01 32.51 20.90
CA LYS A 359 -13.48 32.36 20.89
C LYS A 359 -13.96 30.93 21.15
N ARG A 360 -13.05 29.94 21.17
CA ARG A 360 -13.34 28.51 21.33
C ARG A 360 -12.64 27.90 22.55
N ASN A 361 -12.18 28.71 23.51
CA ASN A 361 -11.56 28.28 24.78
C ASN A 361 -10.37 27.29 24.63
N ASN A 362 -9.72 27.24 23.46
CA ASN A 362 -8.61 26.35 23.18
C ASN A 362 -7.31 27.14 22.98
N ALA A 363 -6.22 26.71 23.62
CA ALA A 363 -4.88 27.26 23.38
C ALA A 363 -4.34 26.88 21.99
N ILE A 364 -4.65 25.66 21.55
CA ILE A 364 -4.25 25.07 20.27
C ILE A 364 -5.48 24.41 19.64
N GLU A 365 -5.68 24.64 18.35
CA GLU A 365 -6.69 23.96 17.52
C GLU A 365 -6.07 23.30 16.29
N LEU A 366 -4.96 23.85 15.80
CA LEU A 366 -4.08 23.26 14.78
C LEU A 366 -2.64 23.25 15.31
N LEU A 367 -2.09 22.07 15.51
CA LEU A 367 -0.66 21.86 15.72
C LEU A 367 -0.01 21.51 14.37
N VAL A 368 1.05 22.23 14.00
CA VAL A 368 1.89 21.91 12.84
C VAL A 368 3.28 21.52 13.34
N ILE A 369 3.78 20.35 12.94
CA ILE A 369 5.11 19.84 13.31
C ILE A 369 5.92 19.61 12.03
N ASP A 370 6.95 20.42 11.81
CA ASP A 370 7.89 20.28 10.70
C ASP A 370 9.07 19.36 11.07
N GLU A 371 9.56 18.61 10.09
CA GLU A 371 10.48 17.47 10.23
C GLU A 371 10.11 16.53 11.42
N SER A 372 8.86 16.06 11.45
CA SER A 372 8.22 15.34 12.56
C SER A 372 8.92 14.05 13.02
N HIS A 373 9.79 13.47 12.19
CA HIS A 373 10.59 12.29 12.49
C HIS A 373 11.52 12.48 13.71
N ASN A 374 11.81 13.73 14.08
CA ASN A 374 12.57 14.08 15.29
C ASN A 374 11.81 13.77 16.59
N LEU A 375 10.49 13.58 16.56
CA LEU A 375 9.66 13.20 17.72
C LEU A 375 9.38 11.69 17.79
N LYS A 376 10.28 10.86 17.25
CA LYS A 376 10.13 9.39 17.25
C LYS A 376 10.29 8.71 18.62
N THR A 377 10.94 9.32 19.61
CA THR A 377 11.29 8.64 20.88
C THR A 377 10.39 9.09 22.05
N GLN A 378 9.46 8.22 22.49
CA GLN A 378 8.54 8.51 23.60
C GLN A 378 9.25 8.84 24.93
N ALA A 379 10.44 8.28 25.15
CA ALA A 379 11.23 8.52 26.34
C ALA A 379 11.84 9.94 26.40
N SER A 380 11.89 10.68 25.30
CA SER A 380 12.45 12.05 25.26
C SER A 380 11.60 13.04 26.07
N LYS A 381 12.24 14.09 26.64
CA LYS A 381 11.49 15.16 27.35
C LYS A 381 10.52 15.89 26.42
N SER A 382 10.96 16.24 25.21
CA SER A 382 10.14 16.95 24.23
C SER A 382 8.85 16.21 23.88
N PHE A 383 8.90 14.88 23.72
CA PHE A 383 7.71 14.08 23.46
C PHE A 383 6.73 14.13 24.64
N ARG A 384 7.21 13.95 25.87
CA ARG A 384 6.37 13.96 27.08
C ARG A 384 5.74 15.32 27.34
N HIS A 385 6.51 16.40 27.27
CA HIS A 385 6.03 17.77 27.48
C HIS A 385 5.04 18.22 26.39
N LEU A 386 5.21 17.76 25.14
CA LEU A 386 4.22 18.02 24.09
C LEU A 386 2.95 17.17 24.29
N LEU A 387 3.08 15.92 24.74
CA LEU A 387 1.95 15.05 25.07
C LEU A 387 1.14 15.61 26.27
N GLU A 388 1.81 16.17 27.28
CA GLU A 388 1.21 16.91 28.40
C GLU A 388 0.31 18.05 27.89
N LEU A 389 0.84 18.98 27.09
CA LEU A 389 0.07 20.09 26.50
C LEU A 389 -1.13 19.65 25.64
N LEU A 390 -1.02 18.49 24.97
CA LEU A 390 -2.05 17.95 24.10
C LEU A 390 -3.15 17.18 24.85
N THR A 391 -2.89 16.75 26.09
CA THR A 391 -3.84 15.98 26.92
C THR A 391 -4.43 16.81 28.06
N ASP A 392 -3.78 17.89 28.47
CA ASP A 392 -4.26 18.80 29.51
C ASP A 392 -5.38 19.73 29.01
N LYS A 393 -6.54 19.63 29.68
CA LYS A 393 -7.75 20.42 29.40
C LYS A 393 -7.60 21.90 29.75
N ASP A 394 -6.66 22.25 30.61
CA ASP A 394 -6.33 23.64 30.88
C ASP A 394 -5.70 24.32 29.65
N TYR A 395 -5.21 23.57 28.66
CA TYR A 395 -4.79 24.07 27.34
C TYR A 395 -5.77 23.68 26.22
N CYS A 396 -6.14 22.39 26.13
CA CYS A 396 -6.90 21.82 25.02
C CYS A 396 -8.21 21.16 25.51
N GLU A 397 -9.34 21.86 25.39
CA GLU A 397 -10.68 21.33 25.72
C GLU A 397 -11.07 20.16 24.79
N GLN A 398 -10.55 20.19 23.55
CA GLN A 398 -10.59 19.09 22.58
C GLN A 398 -9.19 18.86 22.01
N TYR A 399 -8.88 17.63 21.61
CA TYR A 399 -7.61 17.33 20.93
C TYR A 399 -7.47 18.17 19.65
N PRO A 400 -6.37 18.93 19.47
CA PRO A 400 -6.18 19.74 18.27
C PRO A 400 -5.96 18.87 17.04
N LYS A 401 -6.20 19.45 15.87
CA LYS A 401 -5.84 18.86 14.59
C LYS A 401 -4.32 18.86 14.48
N VAL A 402 -3.71 17.73 14.11
CA VAL A 402 -2.23 17.63 14.04
C VAL A 402 -1.78 17.40 12.60
N LEU A 403 -1.07 18.38 12.04
CA LEU A 403 -0.39 18.30 10.75
C LEU A 403 1.10 18.04 10.98
N MET A 404 1.59 16.86 10.60
CA MET A 404 3.00 16.50 10.65
C MET A 404 3.60 16.56 9.24
N LEU A 405 4.79 17.14 9.10
CA LEU A 405 5.54 17.21 7.84
C LEU A 405 6.82 16.41 8.02
N SER A 406 7.06 15.40 7.19
CA SER A 406 8.35 14.69 7.14
C SER A 406 8.47 13.95 5.82
N ALA A 407 9.56 14.12 5.08
CA ALA A 407 9.80 13.30 3.89
C ALA A 407 9.98 11.81 4.22
N THR A 408 10.37 11.52 5.45
CA THR A 408 10.85 10.22 5.94
C THR A 408 10.15 9.91 7.27
N PRO A 409 8.86 9.50 7.25
CA PRO A 409 8.06 9.35 8.47
C PRO A 409 8.41 8.08 9.27
N VAL A 410 8.97 7.08 8.60
CA VAL A 410 9.62 5.90 9.20
C VAL A 410 11.13 6.08 9.00
N ASN A 411 11.94 5.76 10.00
CA ASN A 411 13.37 6.10 10.01
C ASN A 411 14.25 4.97 10.58
N ASN A 412 13.96 4.51 11.80
CA ASN A 412 14.55 3.31 12.43
C ASN A 412 13.65 2.08 12.32
N GLY A 413 12.34 2.29 12.15
CA GLY A 413 11.33 1.25 12.00
C GLY A 413 9.94 1.76 12.38
N ILE A 414 8.94 0.91 12.18
CA ILE A 414 7.53 1.30 12.22
C ILE A 414 7.03 1.75 13.61
N LYS A 415 7.77 1.49 14.69
CA LYS A 415 7.55 2.12 16.01
C LYS A 415 7.63 3.65 15.96
N ASP A 416 8.45 4.23 15.10
CA ASP A 416 8.58 5.69 14.96
C ASP A 416 7.26 6.34 14.49
N LEU A 417 6.59 5.66 13.55
CA LEU A 417 5.26 6.02 13.03
C LEU A 417 4.20 5.84 14.12
N ALA A 418 4.26 4.74 14.89
CA ALA A 418 3.38 4.52 16.04
C ALA A 418 3.43 5.68 17.02
N ASN A 419 4.64 6.15 17.34
CA ASN A 419 4.87 7.21 18.31
C ASN A 419 4.34 8.57 17.80
N GLN A 420 4.50 8.86 16.49
CA GLN A 420 3.89 10.04 15.84
C GLN A 420 2.35 9.99 15.86
N ILE A 421 1.74 8.83 15.60
CA ILE A 421 0.28 8.64 15.65
C ILE A 421 -0.25 8.83 17.09
N LEU A 422 0.41 8.21 18.08
CA LEU A 422 0.05 8.33 19.48
C LEU A 422 0.16 9.79 19.98
N LEU A 423 1.22 10.50 19.61
CA LEU A 423 1.40 11.92 19.89
C LEU A 423 0.23 12.76 19.31
N ALA A 424 -0.14 12.51 18.06
CA ALA A 424 -1.26 13.17 17.38
C ALA A 424 -2.65 12.84 17.98
N LYS A 425 -2.72 11.90 18.94
CA LYS A 425 -3.94 11.41 19.58
C LYS A 425 -3.86 11.28 21.10
N GLY A 426 -3.00 12.08 21.75
CA GLY A 426 -2.96 12.16 23.21
C GLY A 426 -2.60 10.84 23.91
N GLY A 427 -1.82 9.98 23.25
CA GLY A 427 -1.44 8.66 23.76
C GLY A 427 -2.52 7.58 23.61
N ASN A 428 -3.62 7.83 22.90
CA ASN A 428 -4.70 6.86 22.71
C ASN A 428 -4.31 5.70 21.77
N ASP A 429 -3.75 4.65 22.35
CA ASP A 429 -3.41 3.38 21.69
C ASP A 429 -4.61 2.67 21.04
N LYS A 430 -5.84 2.95 21.48
CA LYS A 430 -7.08 2.35 20.94
C LYS A 430 -7.73 3.17 19.84
N PHE A 431 -7.06 4.21 19.33
CA PHE A 431 -7.63 5.15 18.37
C PHE A 431 -8.17 4.47 17.09
N PHE A 432 -7.46 3.48 16.55
CA PHE A 432 -7.90 2.73 15.36
C PHE A 432 -8.82 1.53 15.64
N SER A 433 -9.38 1.42 16.84
CA SER A 433 -10.35 0.35 17.18
C SER A 433 -11.59 0.37 16.29
N SER A 434 -12.05 1.57 15.92
CA SER A 434 -13.14 1.77 14.95
C SER A 434 -12.76 1.44 13.47
N PHE A 435 -11.54 0.94 13.26
CA PHE A 435 -11.01 0.46 11.99
C PHE A 435 -10.37 -0.94 12.13
N GLY A 436 -10.70 -1.70 13.19
CA GLY A 436 -10.26 -3.08 13.41
C GLY A 436 -8.97 -3.27 14.24
N ILE A 437 -8.28 -2.19 14.62
CA ILE A 437 -7.04 -2.27 15.41
C ILE A 437 -7.32 -1.94 16.87
N GLU A 438 -7.46 -2.96 17.73
CA GLU A 438 -7.74 -2.78 19.17
C GLU A 438 -6.63 -2.02 19.93
N SER A 439 -5.38 -2.17 19.48
CA SER A 439 -4.18 -1.59 20.09
C SER A 439 -3.11 -1.40 19.01
N ILE A 440 -2.70 -0.16 18.83
CA ILE A 440 -1.67 0.25 17.87
C ILE A 440 -0.32 -0.38 18.21
N PHE A 441 0.08 -0.38 19.49
CA PHE A 441 1.29 -1.04 19.96
C PHE A 441 1.28 -2.56 19.73
N ASN A 442 0.19 -3.25 20.07
CA ASN A 442 0.12 -4.71 19.90
C ASN A 442 0.11 -5.11 18.42
N PHE A 443 -0.58 -4.35 17.58
CA PHE A 443 -0.54 -4.50 16.13
C PHE A 443 0.92 -4.40 15.65
N PHE A 444 1.55 -3.23 15.80
CA PHE A 444 2.91 -2.98 15.29
C PHE A 444 3.97 -3.93 15.87
N ARG A 445 3.82 -4.35 17.13
CA ARG A 445 4.67 -5.38 17.75
C ARG A 445 4.53 -6.73 17.05
N THR A 446 3.31 -7.14 16.71
CA THR A 446 3.02 -8.39 16.02
C THR A 446 3.56 -8.34 14.60
N THR A 447 3.23 -7.29 13.84
CA THR A 447 3.75 -7.04 12.49
C THR A 447 5.28 -7.05 12.44
N GLN A 448 5.96 -6.39 13.38
CA GLN A 448 7.42 -6.39 13.47
C GLN A 448 8.00 -7.76 13.86
N SER A 449 7.29 -8.53 14.68
CA SER A 449 7.70 -9.90 15.04
C SER A 449 7.55 -10.88 13.87
N GLU A 450 6.51 -10.72 13.05
CA GLU A 450 6.29 -11.54 11.86
C GLU A 450 7.24 -11.17 10.72
N PHE A 451 7.52 -9.88 10.51
CA PHE A 451 8.55 -9.44 9.57
C PHE A 451 9.92 -10.06 9.90
N ARG A 452 10.31 -10.07 11.18
CA ARG A 452 11.54 -10.72 11.66
C ARG A 452 11.56 -12.25 11.47
N ARG A 453 10.40 -12.90 11.33
CA ARG A 453 10.27 -14.34 11.11
C ARG A 453 10.22 -14.73 9.63
N ILE A 454 9.59 -13.88 8.81
CA ILE A 454 9.22 -14.19 7.41
C ILE A 454 10.18 -13.50 6.42
N GLY A 455 10.72 -12.33 6.75
CA GLY A 455 11.59 -11.54 5.88
C GLY A 455 10.89 -10.80 4.72
N SER A 456 9.59 -10.98 4.53
CA SER A 456 8.82 -10.30 3.48
C SER A 456 8.23 -8.97 3.96
N GLU A 457 8.43 -7.92 3.16
CA GLU A 457 7.81 -6.59 3.35
C GLU A 457 6.27 -6.63 3.25
N GLU A 458 5.71 -7.68 2.63
CA GLU A 458 4.27 -7.94 2.56
C GLU A 458 3.62 -8.02 3.95
N VAL A 459 4.38 -8.30 5.02
CA VAL A 459 3.86 -8.28 6.39
C VAL A 459 3.37 -6.88 6.79
N PHE A 460 3.88 -5.80 6.18
CA PHE A 460 3.43 -4.42 6.44
C PHE A 460 2.17 -4.01 5.66
N SER A 461 1.65 -4.89 4.81
CA SER A 461 0.42 -4.71 4.01
C SER A 461 -0.78 -4.15 4.76
N GLU A 462 -1.04 -4.64 5.97
CA GLU A 462 -2.20 -4.28 6.78
C GLU A 462 -2.15 -2.83 7.30
N LEU A 463 -1.01 -2.14 7.21
CA LEU A 463 -0.87 -0.74 7.61
C LEU A 463 -1.35 0.25 6.56
N TYR A 464 -1.29 -0.12 5.29
CA TYR A 464 -1.51 0.80 4.17
C TYR A 464 -2.93 1.43 4.16
N PRO A 465 -4.03 0.71 4.44
CA PRO A 465 -5.37 1.32 4.55
C PRO A 465 -5.52 2.31 5.72
N ILE A 466 -4.72 2.17 6.79
CA ILE A 466 -4.67 3.13 7.91
C ILE A 466 -3.82 4.33 7.50
N LEU A 467 -2.66 4.08 6.89
CA LEU A 467 -1.73 5.08 6.41
C LEU A 467 -2.40 6.06 5.44
N ASN A 468 -3.11 5.59 4.41
CA ASN A 468 -3.78 6.49 3.46
C ASN A 468 -4.79 7.41 4.13
N ARG A 469 -5.50 6.92 5.17
CA ARG A 469 -6.44 7.73 5.95
C ARG A 469 -5.76 8.81 6.82
N ILE A 470 -4.49 8.63 7.20
CA ILE A 470 -3.73 9.61 8.00
C ILE A 470 -2.62 10.34 7.25
N MET A 471 -2.30 9.98 6.02
CA MET A 471 -1.12 10.44 5.28
C MET A 471 -1.53 10.97 3.90
N VAL A 472 -0.85 12.02 3.45
CA VAL A 472 -0.85 12.49 2.05
C VAL A 472 0.58 12.39 1.54
N LYS A 473 0.77 11.76 0.39
CA LYS A 473 2.10 11.49 -0.15
C LYS A 473 2.11 11.53 -1.67
N ARG A 474 3.19 12.07 -2.24
CA ARG A 474 3.54 12.04 -3.66
C ARG A 474 5.03 11.83 -3.85
N THR A 475 5.40 11.08 -4.89
CA THR A 475 6.79 10.97 -5.37
C THR A 475 7.12 12.06 -6.40
N LYS A 476 8.39 12.47 -6.53
CA LYS A 476 8.84 13.35 -7.64
C LYS A 476 8.50 12.74 -9.01
N HIS A 477 8.64 11.41 -9.12
CA HIS A 477 8.34 10.66 -10.34
C HIS A 477 6.85 10.74 -10.70
N GLN A 478 5.95 10.53 -9.73
CA GLN A 478 4.50 10.70 -9.91
C GLN A 478 4.16 12.14 -10.33
N VAL A 479 4.72 13.17 -9.68
CA VAL A 479 4.46 14.56 -10.08
C VAL A 479 4.95 14.85 -11.51
N LYS A 480 6.14 14.37 -11.91
CA LYS A 480 6.62 14.47 -13.30
C LYS A 480 5.70 13.76 -14.32
N LYS A 481 5.08 12.64 -13.93
CA LYS A 481 4.22 11.80 -14.79
C LYS A 481 2.79 12.34 -14.94
N ASP A 482 2.16 12.72 -13.83
CA ASP A 482 0.75 13.14 -13.79
C ASP A 482 0.56 14.66 -14.03
N PHE A 483 1.61 15.47 -13.82
CA PHE A 483 1.56 16.93 -13.96
C PHE A 483 2.71 17.49 -14.82
N PRO A 484 2.92 16.98 -16.06
CA PRO A 484 4.07 17.33 -16.90
C PRO A 484 4.10 18.80 -17.36
N ASP A 485 2.98 19.51 -17.27
CA ASP A 485 2.80 20.92 -17.66
C ASP A 485 2.43 21.83 -16.47
N ALA A 486 2.65 21.39 -15.22
CA ALA A 486 2.41 22.24 -14.07
C ALA A 486 3.27 23.51 -14.09
N THR A 487 2.65 24.62 -13.69
CA THR A 487 3.25 25.95 -13.59
C THR A 487 3.28 26.45 -12.15
N LEU A 488 4.17 27.40 -11.87
CA LEU A 488 4.25 28.19 -10.64
C LEU A 488 4.51 29.65 -11.03
N ASN A 489 3.74 30.61 -10.54
CA ASN A 489 3.78 32.02 -10.97
C ASN A 489 3.76 32.18 -12.52
N GLY A 490 3.03 31.31 -13.23
CA GLY A 490 2.96 31.29 -14.70
C GLY A 490 4.17 30.71 -15.44
N ALA A 491 5.26 30.36 -14.76
CA ALA A 491 6.42 29.68 -15.35
C ALA A 491 6.26 28.16 -15.25
N LYS A 492 6.64 27.41 -16.30
CA LYS A 492 6.62 25.93 -16.27
C LYS A 492 7.64 25.40 -15.27
N ILE A 493 7.23 24.42 -14.46
CA ILE A 493 8.09 23.79 -13.46
C ILE A 493 9.17 22.94 -14.14
N ILE A 494 10.42 23.19 -13.78
CA ILE A 494 11.55 22.31 -14.09
C ILE A 494 11.99 21.64 -12.78
N PHE A 495 12.02 20.31 -12.81
CA PHE A 495 12.65 19.47 -11.79
C PHE A 495 13.94 18.91 -12.39
N PRO A 496 15.13 19.39 -11.97
CA PRO A 496 16.40 19.02 -12.55
C PRO A 496 16.59 17.51 -12.75
N GLU A 497 17.26 17.11 -13.82
CA GLU A 497 17.77 15.75 -13.93
C GLU A 497 18.99 15.57 -13.01
N GLU A 498 19.02 14.47 -12.25
CA GLU A 498 20.16 14.12 -11.41
C GLU A 498 21.18 13.34 -12.23
N LYS A 499 22.38 13.90 -12.42
CA LYS A 499 23.51 13.20 -13.04
C LYS A 499 24.55 12.83 -11.98
N LEU A 500 24.67 11.54 -11.71
CA LEU A 500 25.68 10.97 -10.82
C LEU A 500 27.00 10.77 -11.58
N GLU A 501 28.12 11.14 -10.95
CA GLU A 501 29.48 10.92 -11.50
C GLU A 501 30.38 10.38 -10.37
N ASN A 502 30.86 9.13 -10.50
CA ASN A 502 31.77 8.51 -9.52
C ASN A 502 33.18 9.09 -9.66
N VAL A 503 33.80 9.46 -8.53
CA VAL A 503 35.17 9.97 -8.44
C VAL A 503 36.05 8.91 -7.78
N LEU A 504 36.79 8.18 -8.61
CA LEU A 504 37.55 7.00 -8.17
C LEU A 504 38.90 7.39 -7.54
N TYR A 505 39.24 6.73 -6.42
CA TYR A 505 40.53 6.87 -5.75
C TYR A 505 41.09 5.52 -5.27
N GLU A 506 42.41 5.36 -5.36
CA GLU A 506 43.15 4.23 -4.81
C GLU A 506 43.73 4.61 -3.43
N LEU A 507 43.44 3.82 -2.38
CA LEU A 507 44.14 3.88 -1.08
C LEU A 507 45.19 2.77 -0.91
N ASP A 508 45.17 1.75 -1.76
CA ASP A 508 45.82 0.45 -1.52
C ASP A 508 47.09 0.23 -2.35
N SER A 509 48.00 1.21 -2.37
CA SER A 509 49.22 1.10 -3.17
C SER A 509 50.10 -0.11 -2.77
N LYS A 510 50.84 -0.67 -3.74
CA LYS A 510 51.82 -1.76 -3.51
C LYS A 510 52.85 -1.41 -2.42
N LYS A 511 53.17 -0.12 -2.22
CA LYS A 511 54.05 0.39 -1.15
C LYS A 511 53.45 0.11 0.24
N ILE A 512 52.17 0.44 0.44
CA ILE A 512 51.50 0.29 1.74
C ILE A 512 51.25 -1.20 2.01
N ARG A 513 50.83 -1.98 1.00
CA ARG A 513 50.69 -3.45 1.10
C ARG A 513 52.00 -4.15 1.50
N LYS A 514 53.14 -3.67 1.00
CA LYS A 514 54.45 -4.14 1.48
C LYS A 514 54.69 -3.78 2.95
N VAL A 515 54.46 -2.52 3.36
CA VAL A 515 54.64 -2.09 4.76
C VAL A 515 53.76 -2.88 5.73
N ILE A 516 52.49 -3.15 5.36
CA ILE A 516 51.59 -4.03 6.12
C ILE A 516 52.21 -5.42 6.30
N SER A 517 52.72 -6.02 5.21
CA SER A 517 53.36 -7.34 5.26
C SER A 517 54.63 -7.33 6.11
N ASP A 518 55.51 -6.34 5.94
CA ASP A 518 56.76 -6.21 6.70
C ASP A 518 56.50 -6.05 8.21
N GLU A 519 55.55 -5.20 8.62
CA GLU A 519 55.16 -5.00 10.02
C GLU A 519 54.45 -6.23 10.64
N ILE A 520 53.55 -6.90 9.90
CA ILE A 520 52.94 -8.15 10.37
C ILE A 520 53.99 -9.25 10.54
N ASN A 521 54.95 -9.36 9.62
CA ASN A 521 56.07 -10.31 9.74
C ASN A 521 56.96 -9.99 10.96
N LEU A 522 57.21 -8.72 11.27
CA LEU A 522 57.90 -8.29 12.48
C LEU A 522 57.15 -8.73 13.76
N LEU A 523 55.82 -8.57 13.82
CA LEU A 523 55.00 -9.09 14.92
C LEU A 523 55.15 -10.61 15.10
N GLY A 524 55.32 -11.37 14.00
CA GLY A 524 55.52 -12.82 14.03
C GLY A 524 56.79 -13.25 14.75
N SER A 525 57.88 -12.50 14.59
CA SER A 525 59.16 -12.78 15.26
C SER A 525 59.05 -12.80 16.79
N SER A 526 58.13 -12.01 17.36
CA SER A 526 57.90 -11.89 18.81
C SER A 526 57.08 -13.03 19.43
N LYS A 527 56.50 -13.93 18.62
CA LYS A 527 55.47 -14.92 19.03
C LYS A 527 54.25 -14.31 19.73
N SER A 528 53.91 -13.05 19.45
CA SER A 528 52.77 -12.37 20.05
C SER A 528 51.44 -13.10 19.78
N LYS A 529 50.48 -12.99 20.73
CA LYS A 529 49.09 -13.39 20.50
C LYS A 529 48.46 -12.58 19.36
N LEU A 530 48.92 -11.34 19.17
CA LEU A 530 48.48 -10.40 18.16
C LEU A 530 48.83 -10.85 16.72
N PHE A 531 50.01 -11.45 16.50
CA PHE A 531 50.37 -11.99 15.18
C PHE A 531 49.34 -12.98 14.65
N LYS A 532 48.82 -13.88 15.49
CA LYS A 532 47.77 -14.84 15.09
C LYS A 532 46.46 -14.15 14.69
N HIS A 533 46.10 -13.05 15.34
CA HIS A 533 44.92 -12.24 14.99
C HIS A 533 45.05 -11.59 13.60
N PHE A 534 46.27 -11.29 13.15
CA PHE A 534 46.54 -10.73 11.83
C PHE A 534 46.95 -11.76 10.76
N THR A 535 47.19 -13.04 11.09
CA THR A 535 47.68 -14.05 10.13
C THR A 535 46.89 -15.35 10.07
N ASN A 536 46.00 -15.62 11.03
CA ASN A 536 44.96 -16.61 10.81
C ASN A 536 43.95 -16.03 9.81
N GLU A 537 43.77 -16.69 8.67
CA GLU A 537 42.51 -16.58 7.94
C GLU A 537 41.41 -17.13 8.86
N LEU A 538 40.56 -16.24 9.38
CA LEU A 538 39.23 -16.63 9.84
C LEU A 538 38.50 -17.17 8.61
N THR A 539 38.40 -18.49 8.51
CA THR A 539 37.41 -19.10 7.61
C THR A 539 36.01 -18.71 8.10
N ASP A 540 35.01 -18.69 7.23
CA ASP A 540 33.63 -18.51 7.69
C ASP A 540 33.19 -19.66 8.62
N GLU A 541 33.91 -20.79 8.65
CA GLU A 541 33.79 -21.83 9.69
C GLU A 541 34.22 -21.36 11.09
N ASP A 542 35.29 -20.56 11.24
CA ASP A 542 35.73 -20.05 12.55
C ASP A 542 34.78 -18.97 13.09
N GLU A 543 34.20 -18.12 12.23
CA GLU A 543 33.10 -17.22 12.65
C GLU A 543 31.85 -18.03 13.04
N LEU A 544 31.52 -19.07 12.28
CA LEU A 544 30.47 -20.02 12.65
C LEU A 544 30.79 -20.80 13.94
N ILE A 545 32.04 -20.99 14.33
CA ILE A 545 32.42 -21.70 15.56
C ILE A 545 32.14 -20.87 16.82
N GLU A 546 32.33 -19.54 16.81
CA GLU A 546 31.92 -18.71 17.96
C GLU A 546 30.39 -18.75 18.17
N ASP A 547 29.59 -18.69 17.11
CA ASP A 547 28.13 -18.84 17.21
C ASP A 547 27.70 -20.29 17.51
N LYS A 548 28.40 -21.29 16.96
CA LYS A 548 28.15 -22.72 17.22
C LYS A 548 28.49 -23.16 18.63
N ILE A 549 29.41 -22.52 19.35
CA ILE A 549 29.68 -22.91 20.74
C ILE A 549 28.44 -22.76 21.63
N GLY A 550 27.48 -21.90 21.27
CA GLY A 550 26.14 -21.82 21.88
C GLY A 550 25.10 -22.86 21.39
N LEU A 551 25.46 -23.72 20.43
CA LEU A 551 24.57 -24.69 19.74
C LEU A 551 25.13 -26.12 19.68
N GLU A 552 26.45 -26.33 19.78
CA GLU A 552 27.11 -27.64 19.74
C GLU A 552 27.01 -28.42 21.07
N GLU A 553 26.53 -27.80 22.15
CA GLU A 553 25.97 -28.55 23.29
C GLU A 553 24.68 -29.31 22.92
N PHE A 554 23.98 -28.92 21.83
CA PHE A 554 22.66 -29.46 21.49
C PHE A 554 22.70 -30.54 20.38
N PHE A 555 23.55 -30.41 19.35
CA PHE A 555 23.67 -31.43 18.29
C PHE A 555 25.14 -31.74 17.91
N LYS A 556 25.49 -33.03 17.85
CA LYS A 556 26.84 -33.56 17.58
C LYS A 556 27.01 -34.05 16.13
N LEU A 557 28.28 -34.17 15.69
CA LEU A 557 28.81 -34.72 14.41
C LEU A 557 28.87 -33.68 13.26
N LYS A 558 29.91 -33.63 12.39
CA LYS A 558 31.28 -34.22 12.39
C LYS A 558 32.20 -33.35 11.48
N LYS A 559 33.53 -33.53 11.54
CA LYS A 559 34.55 -32.76 10.77
C LYS A 559 34.79 -33.30 9.35
N GLU A 560 35.22 -32.42 8.42
CA GLU A 560 36.30 -32.57 7.39
C GLU A 560 36.08 -31.60 6.19
N THR A 561 37.05 -30.90 5.59
CA THR A 561 38.52 -30.74 5.84
C THR A 561 39.06 -29.39 5.33
N VAL A 562 40.08 -28.80 5.99
CA VAL A 562 40.69 -27.48 5.65
C VAL A 562 41.69 -27.55 4.48
N LYS A 563 41.61 -26.63 3.52
CA LYS A 563 42.66 -26.33 2.52
C LYS A 563 43.40 -25.04 2.87
N LYS A 564 44.72 -25.00 2.65
CA LYS A 564 45.52 -23.77 2.66
C LYS A 564 45.49 -23.11 1.28
N HIS A 565 45.36 -21.79 1.23
CA HIS A 565 45.84 -20.97 0.12
C HIS A 565 46.96 -20.03 0.55
N GLN A 566 47.59 -19.37 -0.42
CA GLN A 566 48.79 -18.56 -0.20
C GLN A 566 48.39 -17.11 -0.01
N THR A 567 49.15 -16.40 0.84
CA THR A 567 48.93 -14.99 1.17
C THR A 567 49.14 -14.09 -0.06
N GLU A 568 48.07 -13.74 -0.76
CA GLU A 568 48.04 -12.48 -1.50
C GLU A 568 48.15 -11.31 -0.49
N TYR A 569 48.77 -10.21 -0.91
CA TYR A 569 49.06 -9.09 0.00
C TYR A 569 47.76 -8.41 0.47
N GLU A 570 47.49 -8.47 1.78
CA GLU A 570 46.30 -7.89 2.39
C GLU A 570 46.16 -6.40 2.09
N SER A 571 44.96 -5.97 1.71
CA SER A 571 44.70 -4.57 1.41
C SER A 571 44.60 -3.71 2.66
N VAL A 572 44.85 -2.40 2.54
CA VAL A 572 44.75 -1.46 3.67
C VAL A 572 43.41 -1.55 4.38
N PHE A 573 42.29 -1.65 3.64
CA PHE A 573 40.95 -1.76 4.23
C PHE A 573 40.78 -3.02 5.10
N HIS A 574 41.30 -4.17 4.66
CA HIS A 574 41.22 -5.43 5.38
C HIS A 574 42.16 -5.46 6.60
N PHE A 575 43.36 -4.89 6.47
CA PHE A 575 44.25 -4.65 7.61
C PHE A 575 43.60 -3.74 8.67
N ILE A 576 42.97 -2.64 8.26
CA ILE A 576 42.28 -1.70 9.16
C ILE A 576 41.05 -2.35 9.81
N ASP A 577 40.27 -3.15 9.09
CA ASP A 577 39.19 -3.96 9.67
C ASP A 577 39.70 -4.93 10.75
N ARG A 578 40.75 -5.72 10.45
CA ARG A 578 41.35 -6.63 11.45
C ARG A 578 41.90 -5.87 12.66
N ALA A 579 42.54 -4.72 12.45
CA ALA A 579 43.05 -3.88 13.53
C ALA A 579 41.92 -3.35 14.44
N ILE A 580 40.87 -2.76 13.85
CA ILE A 580 39.71 -2.23 14.57
C ILE A 580 38.92 -3.35 15.28
N LYS A 581 38.74 -4.52 14.64
CA LYS A 581 38.19 -5.72 15.28
C LYS A 581 39.04 -6.18 16.46
N GLY A 582 40.36 -6.09 16.34
CA GLY A 582 41.33 -6.45 17.37
C GLY A 582 41.30 -5.56 18.62
N LEU A 583 40.94 -4.28 18.50
CA LEU A 583 40.81 -3.36 19.65
C LEU A 583 39.79 -3.88 20.66
N LYS A 584 40.11 -3.79 21.94
CA LYS A 584 39.27 -4.20 23.08
C LYS A 584 38.47 -3.03 23.66
N LEU A 585 38.90 -1.79 23.39
CA LEU A 585 38.16 -0.57 23.74
C LEU A 585 37.87 -0.48 25.25
N VAL A 586 38.90 -0.80 26.03
CA VAL A 586 38.86 -1.02 27.50
C VAL A 586 38.20 0.10 28.30
N PRO A 587 38.42 1.40 28.00
CA PRO A 587 37.75 2.50 28.72
C PRO A 587 36.21 2.43 28.64
N TYR A 588 35.67 1.78 27.61
CA TYR A 588 34.25 1.50 27.47
C TYR A 588 33.90 0.14 28.08
N SER A 589 34.65 -0.92 27.75
CA SER A 589 34.32 -2.32 28.06
C SER A 589 34.69 -2.83 29.46
N PHE A 590 35.52 -2.14 30.25
CA PHE A 590 36.09 -2.66 31.51
C PHE A 590 35.09 -3.34 32.48
N LEU A 591 33.83 -2.93 32.47
CA LEU A 591 32.77 -3.50 33.33
C LEU A 591 32.42 -4.96 32.96
N THR A 592 32.79 -5.46 31.77
CA THR A 592 32.72 -6.90 31.47
C THR A 592 33.62 -7.72 32.37
N GLU A 593 34.77 -7.16 32.77
CA GLU A 593 35.81 -7.79 33.58
C GLU A 593 35.59 -7.66 35.08
N LYS A 594 34.47 -7.07 35.54
CA LYS A 594 34.11 -7.06 36.96
C LYS A 594 33.70 -8.47 37.40
N LEU A 595 34.32 -8.97 38.47
CA LEU A 595 34.20 -10.36 38.96
C LEU A 595 32.84 -10.66 39.58
N GLN A 596 32.21 -9.67 40.20
CA GLN A 596 30.83 -9.73 40.67
C GLN A 596 30.09 -8.47 40.23
N LYS A 597 28.88 -8.64 39.70
CA LYS A 597 28.04 -7.57 39.15
C LYS A 597 26.66 -7.63 39.81
N THR A 598 26.08 -6.47 40.09
CA THR A 598 24.63 -6.39 40.32
C THR A 598 23.86 -6.56 39.00
N LEU A 599 22.55 -6.79 39.06
CA LEU A 599 21.70 -6.83 37.85
C LEU A 599 21.78 -5.53 37.04
N GLU A 600 21.98 -4.38 37.71
CA GLU A 600 22.16 -3.09 37.05
C GLU A 600 23.55 -3.00 36.37
N GLU A 601 24.61 -3.49 37.03
CA GLU A 601 25.95 -3.53 36.45
C GLU A 601 26.06 -4.51 35.28
N GLU A 602 25.32 -5.63 35.30
CA GLU A 602 25.22 -6.56 34.18
C GLU A 602 24.54 -5.90 32.96
N ALA A 603 23.46 -5.14 33.18
CA ALA A 603 22.81 -4.35 32.15
C ALA A 603 23.73 -3.23 31.61
N GLN A 604 24.45 -2.51 32.50
CA GLN A 604 25.44 -1.52 32.10
C GLN A 604 26.63 -2.14 31.35
N ALA A 605 27.09 -3.35 31.70
CA ALA A 605 28.18 -4.05 31.02
C ALA A 605 27.78 -4.44 29.59
N ASN A 606 26.56 -4.94 29.40
CA ASN A 606 26.03 -5.25 28.07
C ASN A 606 25.80 -3.98 27.22
N SER A 607 25.34 -2.88 27.83
CA SER A 607 25.26 -1.57 27.17
C SER A 607 26.63 -1.05 26.72
N ARG A 608 27.64 -1.17 27.59
CA ARG A 608 29.04 -0.85 27.28
C ARG A 608 29.63 -1.74 26.18
N LYS A 609 29.26 -3.02 26.11
CA LYS A 609 29.63 -3.93 25.02
C LYS A 609 29.11 -3.41 23.67
N ASN A 610 27.86 -2.98 23.60
CA ASN A 610 27.28 -2.38 22.38
C ASN A 610 27.99 -1.08 21.98
N LEU A 611 28.35 -0.23 22.95
CA LEU A 611 29.12 0.99 22.71
C LEU A 611 30.50 0.71 22.08
N THR A 612 31.17 -0.40 22.42
CA THR A 612 32.41 -0.79 21.72
C THR A 612 32.18 -1.12 20.24
N GLY A 613 31.02 -1.69 19.88
CA GLY A 613 30.62 -1.91 18.49
C GLY A 613 30.46 -0.58 17.72
N VAL A 614 29.77 0.39 18.32
CA VAL A 614 29.61 1.75 17.76
C VAL A 614 30.96 2.41 17.54
N MET A 615 31.87 2.34 18.51
CA MET A 615 33.22 2.90 18.38
C MET A 615 33.99 2.25 17.22
N LYS A 616 33.91 0.92 17.04
CA LYS A 616 34.55 0.23 15.91
C LYS A 616 33.96 0.64 14.55
N VAL A 617 32.64 0.67 14.43
CA VAL A 617 31.97 1.10 13.19
C VAL A 617 32.29 2.56 12.85
N THR A 618 32.31 3.46 13.84
CA THR A 618 32.67 4.87 13.62
C THR A 618 34.16 5.09 13.33
N MET A 619 35.05 4.26 13.87
CA MET A 619 36.48 4.22 13.47
C MET A 619 36.67 3.74 12.02
N PHE A 620 35.91 2.74 11.56
CA PHE A 620 35.99 2.27 10.17
C PHE A 620 35.42 3.30 9.19
N LYS A 621 34.31 3.97 9.56
CA LYS A 621 33.75 5.10 8.81
C LYS A 621 34.71 6.30 8.73
N SER A 622 35.45 6.61 9.81
CA SER A 622 36.40 7.73 9.80
C SER A 622 37.61 7.48 8.90
N PHE A 623 37.98 6.21 8.63
CA PHE A 623 39.00 5.83 7.65
C PHE A 623 38.60 6.14 6.20
N ASP A 624 37.36 5.82 5.79
CA ASP A 624 36.87 6.23 4.46
C ASP A 624 36.78 7.75 4.34
N SER A 625 36.26 8.44 5.37
CA SER A 625 36.06 9.89 5.31
C SER A 625 37.36 10.67 5.09
N SER A 626 38.39 10.46 5.91
CA SER A 626 39.77 10.85 5.57
C SER A 626 40.79 10.18 6.49
N ILE A 627 41.99 9.93 5.95
CA ILE A 627 43.13 9.41 6.74
C ILE A 627 43.45 10.34 7.92
N PHE A 628 43.29 11.66 7.74
CA PHE A 628 43.43 12.64 8.82
C PHE A 628 42.43 12.41 9.95
N THR A 629 41.13 12.29 9.63
CA THR A 629 40.06 12.04 10.61
C THR A 629 40.24 10.71 11.32
N PHE A 630 40.72 9.67 10.63
CA PHE A 630 41.09 8.41 11.26
C PHE A 630 42.31 8.52 12.19
N LYS A 631 43.43 9.09 11.73
CA LYS A 631 44.63 9.35 12.55
C LYS A 631 44.27 10.13 13.83
N LYS A 632 43.45 11.17 13.72
CA LYS A 632 42.99 11.99 14.85
C LYS A 632 42.16 11.17 15.84
N ARG A 633 41.26 10.29 15.38
CA ARG A 633 40.42 9.42 16.23
C ARG A 633 41.23 8.32 16.93
N ILE A 634 42.24 7.77 16.25
CA ILE A 634 43.19 6.80 16.83
C ILE A 634 44.08 7.46 17.90
N ALA A 635 44.59 8.67 17.65
CA ALA A 635 45.34 9.44 18.65
C ALA A 635 44.48 9.73 19.90
N ARG A 636 43.27 10.26 19.72
CA ARG A 636 42.29 10.48 20.81
C ARG A 636 41.99 9.24 21.62
N TYR A 637 41.85 8.08 20.97
CA TYR A 637 41.65 6.83 21.68
C TYR A 637 42.90 6.40 22.45
N SER A 638 44.11 6.63 21.92
CA SER A 638 45.38 6.43 22.63
C SER A 638 45.48 7.29 23.89
N ASP A 639 45.12 8.58 23.79
CA ASP A 639 45.12 9.52 24.92
C ASP A 639 44.10 9.11 25.99
N TYR A 640 42.88 8.74 25.57
CA TYR A 640 41.83 8.27 26.47
C TYR A 640 42.17 6.92 27.12
N LEU A 641 42.85 6.02 26.42
CA LEU A 641 43.35 4.75 26.94
C LEU A 641 44.46 4.95 27.99
N ALA A 642 45.40 5.87 27.74
CA ALA A 642 46.45 6.22 28.69
C ALA A 642 45.90 6.91 29.96
N GLN A 643 44.94 7.81 29.80
CA GLN A 643 44.25 8.44 30.93
C GLN A 643 43.39 7.44 31.71
N PHE A 644 42.69 6.53 31.04
CA PHE A 644 41.96 5.45 31.69
C PHE A 644 42.90 4.54 32.50
N GLU A 645 44.03 4.13 31.94
CA GLU A 645 45.03 3.31 32.63
C GLU A 645 45.53 3.99 33.91
N LYS A 646 45.83 5.30 33.83
CA LYS A 646 46.23 6.13 34.99
C LYS A 646 45.13 6.23 36.05
N LEU A 647 43.94 6.68 35.65
CA LEU A 647 42.79 6.88 36.54
C LEU A 647 42.39 5.57 37.23
N PHE A 648 42.40 4.45 36.49
CA PHE A 648 42.01 3.14 36.99
C PHE A 648 43.05 2.55 37.96
N PHE A 649 44.34 2.52 37.60
CA PHE A 649 45.37 1.83 38.41
C PHE A 649 46.06 2.71 39.46
N GLU A 650 46.34 3.98 39.16
CA GLU A 650 47.06 4.87 40.08
C GLU A 650 46.09 5.58 41.03
N GLU A 651 45.07 6.24 40.47
CA GLU A 651 44.14 7.08 41.23
C GLU A 651 42.91 6.30 41.75
N LYS A 652 42.69 5.08 41.25
CA LYS A 652 41.55 4.20 41.59
C LYS A 652 40.18 4.86 41.43
N ILE A 653 39.99 5.58 40.32
CA ILE A 653 38.76 6.29 39.98
C ILE A 653 38.31 6.05 38.54
N LEU A 654 37.00 6.18 38.32
CA LEU A 654 36.33 6.08 37.02
C LEU A 654 35.45 7.28 36.72
N VAL A 655 35.32 7.67 35.46
CA VAL A 655 34.36 8.71 35.02
C VAL A 655 32.93 8.26 35.36
N LYS A 656 32.13 9.13 36.01
CA LYS A 656 30.74 8.83 36.39
C LYS A 656 29.90 8.39 35.18
N PRO A 657 29.10 7.30 35.27
CA PRO A 657 28.24 6.85 34.18
C PRO A 657 27.35 7.97 33.60
N ALA A 658 26.79 8.83 34.46
CA ALA A 658 25.95 9.96 34.04
C ALA A 658 26.65 10.99 33.15
N ILE A 659 27.98 11.08 33.15
CA ILE A 659 28.75 11.93 32.23
C ILE A 659 28.81 11.27 30.84
N ILE A 660 29.05 9.96 30.79
CA ILE A 660 29.04 9.17 29.56
C ILE A 660 27.63 9.19 28.94
N THR A 661 26.57 9.04 29.74
CA THR A 661 25.18 9.17 29.27
C THR A 661 24.88 10.56 28.71
N LYS A 662 25.36 11.65 29.33
CA LYS A 662 25.19 13.00 28.79
C LYS A 662 25.92 13.20 27.46
N ALA A 663 27.14 12.67 27.33
CA ALA A 663 27.89 12.70 26.08
C ALA A 663 27.19 11.89 24.98
N LEU A 664 26.64 10.70 25.31
CA LEU A 664 25.87 9.87 24.37
C LEU A 664 24.59 10.57 23.88
N ASN A 665 23.79 11.13 24.79
CA ASN A 665 22.58 11.86 24.40
C ASN A 665 22.92 13.05 23.49
N ARG A 666 24.00 13.79 23.81
CA ARG A 666 24.48 14.89 22.97
C ARG A 666 25.04 14.40 21.62
N GLN A 667 25.48 13.16 21.51
CA GLN A 667 25.89 12.55 20.24
C GLN A 667 24.69 12.24 19.31
N GLU A 668 23.46 12.16 19.85
CA GLU A 668 22.24 12.12 19.03
C GLU A 668 21.92 13.51 18.45
N ASP A 669 22.22 14.59 19.18
CA ASP A 669 22.05 16.00 18.74
C ASP A 669 23.19 16.50 17.81
N GLU A 670 24.44 16.09 18.06
CA GLU A 670 25.67 16.51 17.34
C GLU A 670 26.39 15.32 16.66
N PRO A 671 25.75 14.59 15.71
CA PRO A 671 26.24 13.30 15.20
C PRO A 671 27.54 13.37 14.37
N ASP A 672 27.94 14.55 13.90
CA ASP A 672 29.17 14.81 13.13
C ASP A 672 30.42 15.03 14.00
N GLU A 673 30.25 15.23 15.30
CA GLU A 673 31.31 15.45 16.30
C GLU A 673 31.74 14.13 16.98
N ASP A 674 32.85 14.15 17.72
CA ASP A 674 33.45 12.95 18.30
C ASP A 674 32.97 12.69 19.74
N LEU A 675 32.43 11.50 20.04
CA LEU A 675 32.03 11.15 21.41
C LEU A 675 33.19 11.26 22.41
N ILE A 676 34.45 11.02 22.00
CA ILE A 676 35.60 11.22 22.89
C ILE A 676 35.72 12.71 23.28
N ASP A 677 35.57 13.63 22.31
CA ASP A 677 35.54 15.07 22.61
C ASP A 677 34.36 15.42 23.53
N MET A 678 33.17 14.85 23.29
CA MET A 678 31.98 15.13 24.11
C MET A 678 32.14 14.64 25.55
N ILE A 679 32.77 13.47 25.76
CA ILE A 679 33.08 12.97 27.11
C ILE A 679 34.02 13.94 27.82
N TYR A 680 35.08 14.42 27.15
CA TYR A 680 35.98 15.42 27.73
C TYR A 680 35.28 16.76 28.02
N GLU A 681 34.51 17.29 27.06
CA GLU A 681 33.75 18.53 27.23
C GLU A 681 32.73 18.43 28.39
N GLU A 682 32.07 17.28 28.60
CA GLU A 682 31.18 17.10 29.75
C GLU A 682 31.92 16.88 31.07
N ILE A 683 33.12 16.27 31.09
CA ILE A 683 33.98 16.23 32.28
C ILE A 683 34.41 17.65 32.68
N GLU A 684 34.87 18.47 31.74
CA GLU A 684 35.24 19.87 31.99
C GLU A 684 34.05 20.68 32.50
N LYS A 685 32.90 20.63 31.82
CA LYS A 685 31.67 21.31 32.27
C LYS A 685 31.21 20.83 33.64
N PHE A 686 31.37 19.55 33.98
CA PHE A 686 31.03 19.03 35.30
C PHE A 686 31.94 19.68 36.37
N ASN A 687 33.25 19.68 36.16
CA ASN A 687 34.21 20.29 37.08
C ASN A 687 34.01 21.82 37.21
N GLN A 688 33.82 22.54 36.10
CA GLN A 688 33.58 23.98 36.09
C GLN A 688 32.30 24.39 36.83
N ARG A 689 31.22 23.60 36.71
CA ARG A 689 29.95 23.85 37.43
C ARG A 689 30.09 23.75 38.95
N GLN A 690 31.00 22.91 39.45
CA GLN A 690 31.23 22.73 40.90
C GLN A 690 32.07 23.86 41.51
N ASN A 691 33.01 24.46 40.76
CA ASN A 691 33.79 25.62 41.21
C ASN A 691 32.93 26.87 41.54
N HIS A 692 31.64 26.86 41.22
CA HIS A 692 30.68 27.92 41.56
C HIS A 692 29.68 27.52 42.66
N LYS A 693 29.84 26.37 43.33
CA LYS A 693 28.95 25.91 44.41
C LYS A 693 29.73 25.37 45.60
N ASP A 694 29.99 26.24 46.57
CA ASP A 694 30.40 25.85 47.92
C ASP A 694 29.25 25.09 48.61
N ASN A 695 29.22 23.76 48.45
CA ASN A 695 29.09 22.74 49.52
C ASN A 695 28.79 21.34 48.93
N ASN A 696 29.29 20.30 49.61
CA ASN A 696 29.21 18.86 49.30
C ASN A 696 29.98 18.35 48.06
N GLN A 697 30.75 17.27 48.26
CA GLN A 697 31.83 16.82 47.37
C GLN A 697 31.38 15.83 46.28
N GLU A 698 30.56 16.25 45.32
CA GLU A 698 30.34 15.45 44.10
C GLU A 698 31.45 15.70 43.06
N LYS A 699 32.50 14.86 43.09
CA LYS A 699 33.53 14.76 42.02
C LYS A 699 32.90 14.29 40.69
N ALA A 700 33.54 14.56 39.56
CA ALA A 700 33.18 13.97 38.25
C ALA A 700 33.44 12.44 38.15
N PHE A 701 34.12 11.88 39.14
CA PHE A 701 34.57 10.50 39.17
C PHE A 701 33.95 9.70 40.35
N VAL A 702 34.02 8.37 40.27
CA VAL A 702 33.65 7.39 41.30
C VAL A 702 34.90 6.63 41.71
N GLU A 703 35.11 6.40 43.00
CA GLU A 703 36.21 5.58 43.53
C GLU A 703 35.91 4.08 43.37
N ILE A 704 36.95 3.27 43.10
CA ILE A 704 36.82 1.83 42.83
C ILE A 704 37.79 0.96 43.64
N THR A 705 37.34 -0.25 43.98
CA THR A 705 38.20 -1.33 44.48
C THR A 705 38.76 -2.10 43.30
N LEU A 706 40.09 -2.24 43.21
CA LEU A 706 40.73 -2.98 42.11
C LEU A 706 40.44 -4.48 42.17
N ASP A 707 40.27 -5.03 43.37
CA ASP A 707 40.01 -6.46 43.59
C ASP A 707 38.61 -6.90 43.10
N ASP A 708 37.72 -5.96 42.78
CA ASP A 708 36.43 -6.24 42.13
C ASP A 708 36.58 -6.65 40.65
N TYR A 709 37.77 -6.50 40.04
CA TYR A 709 37.99 -6.62 38.59
C TYR A 709 39.09 -7.62 38.23
N ASN A 710 39.01 -8.23 37.04
CA ASN A 710 40.10 -9.01 36.46
C ASN A 710 41.22 -8.09 35.93
N ILE A 711 42.05 -7.61 36.86
CA ILE A 711 43.22 -6.76 36.60
C ILE A 711 44.18 -7.34 35.55
N SER A 712 44.30 -8.67 35.47
CA SER A 712 45.14 -9.34 34.46
C SER A 712 44.57 -9.15 33.05
N ASN A 713 43.27 -9.38 32.85
CA ASN A 713 42.62 -9.16 31.56
C ASN A 713 42.68 -7.68 31.15
N ILE A 714 42.35 -6.75 32.07
CA ILE A 714 42.37 -5.31 31.80
C ILE A 714 43.77 -4.85 31.33
N LYS A 715 44.85 -5.26 32.03
CA LYS A 715 46.23 -4.94 31.61
C LYS A 715 46.60 -5.56 30.27
N ASN A 716 46.21 -6.81 30.02
CA ASN A 716 46.44 -7.47 28.73
C ASN A 716 45.70 -6.78 27.57
N PHE A 717 44.47 -6.30 27.80
CA PHE A 717 43.68 -5.58 26.80
C PHE A 717 44.24 -4.18 26.53
N ILE A 718 44.65 -3.44 27.56
CA ILE A 718 45.32 -2.13 27.38
C ILE A 718 46.61 -2.28 26.58
N LYS A 719 47.41 -3.32 26.87
CA LYS A 719 48.61 -3.65 26.10
C LYS A 719 48.28 -4.00 24.64
N GLN A 720 47.28 -4.87 24.41
CA GLN A 720 46.84 -5.23 23.05
C GLN A 720 46.39 -4.00 22.25
N ASP A 721 45.65 -3.09 22.86
CA ASP A 721 45.18 -1.87 22.18
C ASP A 721 46.36 -0.93 21.85
N LYS A 722 47.33 -0.77 22.75
CA LYS A 722 48.57 -0.01 22.47
C LYS A 722 49.37 -0.61 21.31
N GLU A 723 49.56 -1.94 21.29
CA GLU A 723 50.26 -2.64 20.20
C GLU A 723 49.54 -2.45 18.84
N ILE A 724 48.21 -2.47 18.83
CA ILE A 724 47.40 -2.22 17.61
C ILE A 724 47.49 -0.75 17.17
N ILE A 725 47.41 0.20 18.10
CA ILE A 725 47.53 1.65 17.80
C ILE A 725 48.91 1.95 17.22
N GLU A 726 49.98 1.38 17.76
CA GLU A 726 51.34 1.52 17.21
C GLU A 726 51.43 0.96 15.78
N LEU A 727 50.88 -0.23 15.55
CA LEU A 727 50.84 -0.87 14.22
C LEU A 727 50.07 -0.04 13.19
N ILE A 728 48.89 0.48 13.55
CA ILE A 728 48.11 1.40 12.71
C ILE A 728 48.94 2.65 12.38
N ASN A 729 49.57 3.27 13.38
CA ASN A 729 50.37 4.48 13.17
C ASN A 729 51.57 4.25 12.26
N LYS A 730 52.26 3.10 12.35
CA LYS A 730 53.35 2.73 11.44
C LYS A 730 52.85 2.57 10.00
N VAL A 731 51.80 1.77 9.77
CA VAL A 731 51.22 1.59 8.42
C VAL A 731 50.77 2.92 7.83
N LEU A 732 50.05 3.74 8.60
CA LEU A 732 49.56 5.06 8.15
C LEU A 732 50.65 6.13 8.02
N SER A 733 51.86 5.91 8.55
CA SER A 733 53.03 6.78 8.31
C SER A 733 53.60 6.60 6.90
N SER A 734 53.39 5.43 6.28
CA SER A 734 53.85 5.15 4.91
C SER A 734 53.04 5.89 3.83
N VAL A 735 51.84 6.37 4.18
CA VAL A 735 50.96 7.14 3.30
C VAL A 735 51.39 8.61 3.31
N THR A 736 52.11 9.00 2.27
CA THR A 736 52.77 10.32 2.15
C THR A 736 51.93 11.37 1.41
N GLU A 737 50.90 10.94 0.67
CA GLU A 737 50.00 11.81 -0.10
C GLU A 737 48.55 11.34 0.09
N ASP A 738 47.62 12.28 0.28
CA ASP A 738 46.19 11.98 0.30
C ASP A 738 45.62 12.03 -1.13
N ILE A 739 45.52 10.86 -1.76
CA ILE A 739 45.03 10.69 -3.13
C ILE A 739 43.56 11.14 -3.26
N LYS A 740 42.76 11.00 -2.20
CA LYS A 740 41.34 11.40 -2.18
C LYS A 740 41.22 12.92 -2.22
N LEU A 741 42.03 13.62 -1.44
CA LEU A 741 42.18 15.07 -1.49
C LEU A 741 42.74 15.55 -2.84
N LEU A 742 43.74 14.87 -3.40
CA LEU A 742 44.29 15.24 -4.72
C LEU A 742 43.25 15.12 -5.83
N ARG A 743 42.40 14.07 -5.80
CA ARG A 743 41.23 13.94 -6.69
C ARG A 743 40.22 15.08 -6.49
N LEU A 744 39.96 15.51 -5.26
CA LEU A 744 39.10 16.67 -4.98
C LEU A 744 39.70 17.99 -5.51
N LYS A 745 40.99 18.23 -5.26
CA LYS A 745 41.73 19.40 -5.76
C LYS A 745 41.78 19.42 -7.30
N ALA A 746 41.79 18.27 -7.97
CA ALA A 746 41.65 18.16 -9.42
C ALA A 746 40.21 18.43 -9.90
N LEU A 747 39.20 17.85 -9.25
CA LEU A 747 37.79 18.06 -9.61
C LEU A 747 37.39 19.54 -9.47
N LEU A 748 37.76 20.21 -8.37
CA LEU A 748 37.44 21.63 -8.15
C LEU A 748 38.11 22.56 -9.19
N ARG A 749 39.25 22.18 -9.78
CA ARG A 749 39.85 22.89 -10.92
C ARG A 749 39.05 22.72 -12.21
N ASN A 750 38.50 21.53 -12.45
CA ASN A 750 37.62 21.27 -13.60
C ASN A 750 36.24 21.96 -13.44
N LEU A 751 35.82 22.24 -12.21
CA LEU A 751 34.56 22.94 -11.88
C LEU A 751 34.73 24.45 -11.67
N LYS A 752 35.88 25.02 -12.08
CA LYS A 752 36.21 26.44 -11.92
C LYS A 752 35.07 27.37 -12.38
N GLY A 753 34.75 28.37 -11.55
CA GLY A 753 33.64 29.31 -11.78
C GLY A 753 32.24 28.77 -11.44
N SER A 754 32.08 27.47 -11.18
CA SER A 754 30.81 26.90 -10.71
C SER A 754 30.63 27.08 -9.20
N LYS A 755 29.38 27.17 -8.75
CA LYS A 755 29.04 27.04 -7.32
C LYS A 755 28.99 25.57 -6.93
N VAL A 756 29.60 25.20 -5.80
CA VAL A 756 29.79 23.81 -5.37
C VAL A 756 29.49 23.65 -3.88
N LEU A 757 28.74 22.61 -3.53
CA LEU A 757 28.44 22.18 -2.17
C LEU A 757 29.13 20.84 -1.87
N ILE A 758 30.09 20.81 -0.94
CA ILE A 758 30.78 19.60 -0.49
C ILE A 758 30.15 19.11 0.81
N PHE A 759 29.70 17.86 0.85
CA PHE A 759 29.28 17.17 2.06
C PHE A 759 30.33 16.15 2.53
N SER A 760 30.56 16.11 3.84
CA SER A 760 31.33 15.05 4.53
C SER A 760 30.70 14.78 5.88
N TYR A 761 30.59 13.52 6.31
CA TYR A 761 29.95 13.15 7.56
C TYR A 761 30.64 13.77 8.80
N PHE A 762 31.99 13.73 8.85
CA PHE A 762 32.72 14.10 10.06
C PHE A 762 33.13 15.58 10.08
N ALA A 763 32.83 16.26 11.18
CA ALA A 763 33.30 17.62 11.48
C ALA A 763 34.82 17.79 11.36
N THR A 764 35.58 16.75 11.69
CA THR A 764 37.05 16.72 11.58
C THR A 764 37.56 16.62 10.14
N THR A 765 36.78 16.05 9.22
CA THR A 765 37.11 16.06 7.78
C THR A 765 36.81 17.42 7.17
N VAL A 766 35.75 18.11 7.62
CA VAL A 766 35.48 19.51 7.25
C VAL A 766 36.60 20.45 7.78
N ASP A 767 37.10 20.23 8.99
CA ASP A 767 38.29 20.92 9.51
C ASP A 767 39.56 20.62 8.69
N TYR A 768 39.75 19.39 8.21
CA TYR A 768 40.88 19.01 7.35
C TYR A 768 40.81 19.70 5.99
N LEU A 769 39.65 19.68 5.34
CA LEU A 769 39.42 20.43 4.09
C LEU A 769 39.66 21.93 4.27
N LYS A 770 39.40 22.50 5.46
CA LYS A 770 39.72 23.91 5.76
C LYS A 770 41.22 24.20 5.84
N GLN A 771 42.04 23.24 6.24
CA GLN A 771 43.50 23.37 6.25
C GLN A 771 44.08 23.20 4.84
N GLU A 772 43.50 22.28 4.06
CA GLU A 772 44.02 21.86 2.76
C GLU A 772 43.56 22.72 1.57
N LEU A 773 42.35 23.27 1.62
CA LEU A 773 41.85 24.23 0.64
C LEU A 773 42.35 25.64 1.01
N ASN A 774 43.68 25.76 1.06
CA ASN A 774 44.39 26.98 1.44
C ASN A 774 44.28 28.09 0.37
N SER A 775 44.66 29.32 0.71
CA SER A 775 44.56 30.47 -0.20
C SER A 775 45.31 30.29 -1.52
N GLU A 776 46.41 29.54 -1.53
CA GLU A 776 47.15 29.18 -2.75
C GLU A 776 46.30 28.31 -3.69
N PHE A 777 45.67 27.26 -3.16
CA PHE A 777 44.76 26.42 -3.94
C PHE A 777 43.51 27.18 -4.40
N LEU A 778 42.89 27.98 -3.52
CA LEU A 778 41.69 28.76 -3.84
C LEU A 778 41.96 29.80 -4.95
N ASN A 779 43.10 30.49 -4.88
CA ASN A 779 43.55 31.37 -5.96
C ASN A 779 43.75 30.63 -7.30
N SER A 780 44.13 29.34 -7.28
CA SER A 780 44.26 28.54 -8.52
C SER A 780 42.92 28.24 -9.22
N ILE A 781 41.79 28.45 -8.52
CA ILE A 781 40.42 28.25 -9.04
C ILE A 781 39.57 29.54 -9.04
N ASP A 782 40.21 30.71 -8.94
CA ASP A 782 39.59 32.05 -8.88
C ASP A 782 38.56 32.22 -7.74
N ILE A 783 38.83 31.62 -6.57
CA ILE A 783 38.04 31.79 -5.34
C ILE A 783 38.92 32.50 -4.30
N THR A 784 38.41 33.53 -3.63
CA THR A 784 39.11 34.15 -2.48
C THR A 784 38.68 33.52 -1.14
N SER A 785 39.42 33.80 -0.06
CA SER A 785 39.13 33.31 1.30
C SER A 785 37.72 33.59 1.79
N ASP A 786 37.11 34.65 1.27
CA ASP A 786 35.80 35.14 1.71
C ASP A 786 34.66 34.49 0.90
N GLU A 787 35.00 33.81 -0.21
CA GLU A 787 34.08 33.11 -1.12
C GLU A 787 33.99 31.61 -0.82
N ILE A 788 34.64 31.16 0.27
CA ILE A 788 34.54 29.81 0.81
C ILE A 788 33.99 29.83 2.24
N ALA A 789 33.19 28.82 2.62
CA ALA A 789 32.73 28.64 3.99
C ALA A 789 32.75 27.18 4.44
N PHE A 790 32.83 26.98 5.75
CA PHE A 790 32.93 25.68 6.41
C PHE A 790 31.91 25.62 7.55
N LEU A 791 31.00 24.64 7.53
CA LEU A 791 29.94 24.48 8.53
C LEU A 791 29.88 23.06 9.12
N LYS A 792 29.78 23.00 10.45
CA LYS A 792 29.61 21.81 11.30
C LYS A 792 28.76 22.16 12.53
N SER A 793 28.31 21.18 13.32
CA SER A 793 27.33 21.42 14.39
C SER A 793 27.74 22.52 15.37
N LYS A 794 28.99 22.50 15.87
CA LYS A 794 29.53 23.55 16.77
C LYS A 794 29.59 24.97 16.16
N THR A 795 29.42 25.10 14.84
CA THR A 795 29.34 26.38 14.12
C THR A 795 27.93 26.74 13.63
N GLY A 796 26.91 25.92 13.96
CA GLY A 796 25.53 26.06 13.48
C GLY A 796 24.87 27.42 13.72
N LYS A 797 25.35 28.20 14.70
CA LYS A 797 24.95 29.61 14.91
C LYS A 797 25.18 30.53 13.69
N TYR A 798 26.09 30.17 12.78
CA TYR A 798 26.37 30.90 11.54
C TYR A 798 25.61 30.34 10.31
N LYS A 799 24.79 29.30 10.48
CA LYS A 799 24.05 28.60 9.40
C LYS A 799 23.24 29.57 8.53
N SER A 800 22.37 30.40 9.12
CA SER A 800 21.55 31.38 8.37
C SER A 800 22.41 32.37 7.56
N ALA A 801 23.51 32.87 8.13
CA ALA A 801 24.40 33.80 7.44
C ALA A 801 25.12 33.16 6.23
N TYR A 802 25.72 31.99 6.40
CA TYR A 802 26.39 31.28 5.29
C TYR A 802 25.41 30.80 4.23
N VAL A 803 24.21 30.34 4.62
CA VAL A 803 23.20 29.88 3.65
C VAL A 803 22.65 31.05 2.84
N LYS A 804 22.35 32.20 3.45
CA LYS A 804 21.97 33.44 2.74
C LYS A 804 23.07 33.91 1.76
N ARG A 805 24.34 33.81 2.15
CA ARG A 805 25.48 34.16 1.28
C ARG A 805 25.80 33.13 0.20
N PHE A 806 25.47 31.85 0.40
CA PHE A 806 25.70 30.78 -0.58
C PHE A 806 24.55 30.63 -1.58
N ALA A 807 23.30 30.83 -1.16
CA ALA A 807 22.13 30.69 -2.01
C ALA A 807 21.23 31.94 -1.97
N PRO A 808 21.74 33.13 -2.33
CA PRO A 808 21.00 34.38 -2.17
C PRO A 808 19.65 34.40 -2.89
N LYS A 809 19.50 33.82 -4.09
CA LYS A 809 18.21 33.81 -4.79
C LYS A 809 17.18 32.94 -4.07
N ALA A 810 17.55 31.69 -3.75
CA ALA A 810 16.70 30.76 -3.00
C ALA A 810 16.40 31.21 -1.54
N GLN A 811 17.13 32.21 -1.06
CA GLN A 811 16.99 32.84 0.26
C GLN A 811 16.40 34.27 0.17
N ASN A 812 15.86 34.68 -0.99
CA ASN A 812 15.27 36.00 -1.25
C ASN A 812 16.16 37.21 -0.86
N GLN A 813 17.48 37.05 -0.97
CA GLN A 813 18.48 38.10 -0.68
C GLN A 813 18.84 38.87 -1.95
N THR A 814 18.91 40.20 -1.86
CA THR A 814 19.41 41.05 -2.95
C THR A 814 20.94 41.01 -3.03
N VAL A 815 21.47 40.65 -4.20
CA VAL A 815 22.91 40.72 -4.51
C VAL A 815 23.23 42.09 -5.11
N ILE A 816 24.09 42.88 -4.46
CA ILE A 816 24.48 44.22 -4.92
C ILE A 816 26.01 44.22 -5.12
N ASN A 817 26.47 44.47 -6.34
CA ASN A 817 27.90 44.47 -6.72
C ASN A 817 28.65 43.17 -6.31
N GLY A 818 27.96 42.02 -6.33
CA GLY A 818 28.52 40.72 -5.91
C GLY A 818 28.52 40.48 -4.39
N LEU A 819 27.99 41.43 -3.60
CA LEU A 819 27.85 41.32 -2.15
C LEU A 819 26.43 40.94 -1.75
N VAL A 820 26.32 40.13 -0.70
CA VAL A 820 25.09 39.75 0.01
C VAL A 820 25.24 40.24 1.45
N ASN A 821 24.36 41.16 1.88
CA ASN A 821 24.43 41.78 3.21
C ASN A 821 25.80 42.41 3.57
N GLY A 822 26.54 42.87 2.56
CA GLY A 822 27.86 43.51 2.69
C GLY A 822 29.07 42.56 2.54
N GLU A 823 28.88 41.25 2.56
CA GLU A 823 29.94 40.25 2.40
C GLU A 823 29.85 39.57 1.02
N LYS A 824 30.94 38.99 0.51
CA LYS A 824 30.93 38.29 -0.79
C LYS A 824 29.97 37.09 -0.82
N GLU A 825 29.37 36.82 -1.98
CA GLU A 825 28.65 35.58 -2.24
C GLU A 825 29.58 34.35 -2.13
N ILE A 826 29.18 33.30 -1.41
CA ILE A 826 29.98 32.09 -1.25
C ILE A 826 29.84 31.22 -2.50
N LYS A 827 30.98 30.79 -3.07
CA LYS A 827 31.06 29.91 -4.25
C LYS A 827 31.32 28.46 -3.87
N LEU A 828 32.06 28.21 -2.79
CA LEU A 828 32.38 26.88 -2.29
C LEU A 828 31.95 26.73 -0.83
N LEU A 829 31.05 25.78 -0.54
CA LEU A 829 30.55 25.53 0.81
C LEU A 829 30.85 24.08 1.21
N CYS A 830 31.67 23.90 2.23
CA CYS A 830 31.98 22.61 2.83
C CYS A 830 31.13 22.44 4.09
N SER A 831 30.36 21.36 4.19
CA SER A 831 29.43 21.14 5.30
C SER A 831 29.38 19.70 5.76
N THR A 832 29.06 19.50 7.04
CA THR A 832 28.47 18.26 7.53
C THR A 832 26.96 18.23 7.23
N ASP A 833 26.27 17.16 7.62
CA ASP A 833 24.83 16.98 7.42
C ASP A 833 23.95 18.03 8.15
N VAL A 834 24.53 18.98 8.88
CA VAL A 834 23.91 20.23 9.34
C VAL A 834 23.18 21.01 8.23
N LEU A 835 23.57 20.85 6.95
CA LEU A 835 22.85 21.40 5.78
C LEU A 835 22.02 20.39 4.98
N SER A 836 22.07 19.09 5.27
CA SER A 836 21.29 18.09 4.53
C SER A 836 19.81 18.07 4.95
N GLU A 837 19.43 18.87 5.96
CA GLU A 837 18.05 19.10 6.39
C GLU A 837 17.66 20.58 6.54
N GLY A 838 16.35 20.83 6.39
CA GLY A 838 15.70 22.13 6.62
C GLY A 838 16.17 23.36 5.84
N GLN A 839 16.89 23.29 4.71
CA GLN A 839 17.36 24.48 3.97
C GLN A 839 17.07 24.46 2.46
N ASN A 840 16.96 25.66 1.87
CA ASN A 840 16.84 25.93 0.42
C ASN A 840 18.21 26.36 -0.14
N LEU A 841 18.77 25.62 -1.09
CA LEU A 841 20.12 25.83 -1.66
C LEU A 841 20.14 25.80 -3.21
N GLN A 842 19.00 26.03 -3.87
CA GLN A 842 18.79 25.87 -5.33
C GLN A 842 19.72 26.71 -6.24
N ASP A 843 20.42 27.72 -5.71
CA ASP A 843 21.45 28.48 -6.43
C ASP A 843 22.69 27.64 -6.80
N CYS A 844 22.83 26.43 -6.24
CA CYS A 844 23.93 25.51 -6.49
C CYS A 844 23.49 24.34 -7.40
N GLY A 845 24.21 24.13 -8.50
CA GLY A 845 23.96 23.01 -9.42
C GLY A 845 24.81 21.76 -9.16
N ILE A 846 25.72 21.79 -8.18
CA ILE A 846 26.72 20.73 -7.98
C ILE A 846 26.87 20.34 -6.50
N ILE A 847 26.65 19.07 -6.20
CA ILE A 847 27.00 18.43 -4.93
C ILE A 847 28.24 17.55 -5.12
N ILE A 848 29.10 17.52 -4.10
CA ILE A 848 30.18 16.54 -3.95
C ILE A 848 29.97 15.83 -2.60
N ASN A 849 29.62 14.55 -2.64
CA ASN A 849 29.72 13.67 -1.48
C ASN A 849 31.18 13.22 -1.37
N TYR A 850 31.94 13.84 -0.47
CA TYR A 850 33.34 13.49 -0.22
C TYR A 850 33.48 12.14 0.52
N ASP A 851 32.44 11.73 1.26
CA ASP A 851 32.37 10.40 1.86
C ASP A 851 31.01 9.72 1.65
N LEU A 852 31.07 8.39 1.73
CA LEU A 852 29.95 7.50 1.48
C LEU A 852 29.00 7.54 2.68
N HIS A 853 27.87 8.23 2.55
CA HIS A 853 26.86 8.20 3.62
C HIS A 853 26.18 6.83 3.65
N TRP A 854 26.39 6.07 4.73
CA TRP A 854 25.91 4.69 4.87
C TRP A 854 24.39 4.57 4.87
N ASN A 855 23.68 5.57 5.39
CA ASN A 855 22.24 5.65 5.21
C ASN A 855 21.93 6.33 3.87
N PRO A 856 21.33 5.64 2.88
CA PRO A 856 21.03 6.22 1.58
C PRO A 856 19.94 7.31 1.65
N VAL A 857 19.09 7.28 2.66
CA VAL A 857 18.03 8.30 2.89
C VAL A 857 18.65 9.69 3.04
N LYS A 858 19.76 9.81 3.78
CA LYS A 858 20.49 11.06 3.97
C LYS A 858 21.14 11.55 2.66
N MET A 859 21.49 10.66 1.73
CA MET A 859 21.94 11.07 0.38
C MET A 859 20.80 11.71 -0.42
N VAL A 860 19.61 11.10 -0.41
CA VAL A 860 18.41 11.68 -1.05
C VAL A 860 18.04 13.02 -0.40
N GLN A 861 18.20 13.15 0.92
CA GLN A 861 18.02 14.42 1.64
C GLN A 861 19.08 15.48 1.24
N ARG A 862 20.38 15.11 1.07
CA ARG A 862 21.45 15.99 0.55
C ARG A 862 21.13 16.47 -0.87
N ASN A 863 20.85 15.56 -1.81
CA ASN A 863 20.47 15.89 -3.20
C ASN A 863 19.24 16.80 -3.24
N GLY A 864 18.22 16.47 -2.43
CA GLY A 864 16.99 17.23 -2.24
C GLY A 864 17.14 18.61 -1.58
N ARG A 865 18.36 19.11 -1.33
CA ARG A 865 18.58 20.54 -1.01
C ARG A 865 18.73 21.42 -2.26
N ILE A 866 19.22 20.84 -3.38
CA ILE A 866 19.36 21.54 -4.66
C ILE A 866 18.31 21.09 -5.69
N ASN A 867 17.96 19.80 -5.73
CA ASN A 867 16.88 19.30 -6.58
C ASN A 867 15.51 19.60 -5.95
N ARG A 868 14.98 20.79 -6.26
CA ARG A 868 13.71 21.33 -5.78
C ARG A 868 12.99 22.10 -6.88
N LEU A 869 11.70 22.36 -6.65
CA LEU A 869 10.97 23.44 -7.29
C LEU A 869 11.76 24.76 -7.21
N GLY A 870 11.73 25.56 -8.28
CA GLY A 870 12.43 26.84 -8.37
C GLY A 870 13.94 26.76 -8.64
N SER A 871 14.47 25.58 -8.96
CA SER A 871 15.85 25.47 -9.46
C SER A 871 15.98 26.07 -10.87
N ASN A 872 17.09 26.78 -11.10
CA ASN A 872 17.41 27.40 -12.40
C ASN A 872 18.28 26.48 -13.28
N PHE A 873 18.51 25.22 -12.87
CA PHE A 873 19.35 24.25 -13.56
C PHE A 873 18.50 23.14 -14.20
N GLU A 874 18.71 22.86 -15.48
CA GLU A 874 18.08 21.71 -16.16
C GLU A 874 18.64 20.37 -15.64
N GLN A 875 19.90 20.36 -15.22
CA GLN A 875 20.61 19.20 -14.68
C GLN A 875 21.42 19.61 -13.44
N VAL A 876 21.37 18.79 -12.39
CA VAL A 876 22.25 18.88 -11.22
C VAL A 876 23.27 17.74 -11.24
N LYS A 877 24.52 18.05 -10.89
CA LYS A 877 25.61 17.06 -10.85
C LYS A 877 25.90 16.63 -9.42
N ILE A 878 26.00 15.32 -9.20
CA ILE A 878 26.27 14.72 -7.89
C ILE A 878 27.52 13.87 -8.01
N TYR A 879 28.63 14.38 -7.50
CA TYR A 879 29.91 13.70 -7.47
C TYR A 879 30.03 12.81 -6.24
N ASN A 880 30.28 11.52 -6.43
CA ASN A 880 30.39 10.54 -5.36
C ASN A 880 31.82 9.99 -5.27
N PHE A 881 32.53 10.25 -4.17
CA PHE A 881 33.89 9.72 -3.98
C PHE A 881 33.85 8.23 -3.60
N ARG A 882 34.34 7.36 -4.51
CA ARG A 882 34.35 5.89 -4.37
C ARG A 882 35.78 5.32 -4.37
N PRO A 883 36.13 4.37 -3.47
CA PRO A 883 37.36 3.59 -3.61
C PRO A 883 37.23 2.59 -4.77
N GLU A 884 38.21 2.59 -5.67
CA GLU A 884 38.16 1.96 -7.00
C GLU A 884 37.82 0.46 -6.96
N ASP A 885 38.76 -0.40 -6.53
CA ASP A 885 38.60 -1.87 -6.47
C ASP A 885 38.00 -2.40 -5.14
N GLN A 886 37.68 -1.53 -4.17
CA GLN A 886 37.47 -1.98 -2.78
C GLN A 886 36.14 -1.55 -2.14
N LEU A 887 35.26 -0.87 -2.87
CA LEU A 887 33.92 -0.53 -2.38
C LEU A 887 33.15 -1.78 -1.93
N ASP A 888 33.05 -2.79 -2.77
CA ASP A 888 32.25 -4.00 -2.50
C ASP A 888 32.75 -4.73 -1.24
N LYS A 889 34.07 -4.74 -1.02
CA LYS A 889 34.72 -5.27 0.19
C LYS A 889 34.41 -4.41 1.41
N PHE A 890 34.53 -3.08 1.29
CA PHE A 890 34.20 -2.11 2.33
C PHE A 890 32.73 -2.20 2.76
N LEU A 891 31.79 -2.25 1.81
CA LEU A 891 30.35 -2.38 2.07
C LEU A 891 30.02 -3.72 2.76
N ARG A 892 30.61 -4.84 2.31
CA ARG A 892 30.42 -6.15 2.96
C ARG A 892 31.00 -6.21 4.37
N LEU A 893 32.15 -5.57 4.62
CA LEU A 893 32.72 -5.43 5.96
C LEU A 893 31.83 -4.55 6.86
N MET A 894 31.32 -3.44 6.33
CA MET A 894 30.34 -2.58 7.02
C MET A 894 29.05 -3.33 7.38
N LEU A 895 28.51 -4.15 6.47
CA LEU A 895 27.34 -4.99 6.70
C LEU A 895 27.62 -6.02 7.82
N LYS A 896 28.66 -6.87 7.68
CA LYS A 896 29.06 -7.86 8.71
C LYS A 896 29.25 -7.20 10.09
N LEU A 897 29.79 -5.98 10.15
CA LEU A 897 29.95 -5.24 11.41
C LEU A 897 28.63 -4.71 11.99
N GLN A 898 27.67 -4.30 11.17
CA GLN A 898 26.35 -3.85 11.65
C GLN A 898 25.46 -5.01 12.10
N GLU A 899 25.41 -6.12 11.33
CA GLU A 899 24.61 -7.30 11.65
C GLU A 899 24.98 -7.85 13.03
N LYS A 900 26.29 -8.00 13.32
CA LYS A 900 26.76 -8.44 14.65
C LYS A 900 26.36 -7.49 15.78
N ILE A 901 26.21 -6.18 15.54
CA ILE A 901 25.72 -5.24 16.57
C ILE A 901 24.20 -5.33 16.72
N GLN A 902 23.44 -5.49 15.63
CA GLN A 902 21.98 -5.63 15.68
C GLN A 902 21.55 -6.90 16.44
N VAL A 903 22.23 -8.04 16.23
CA VAL A 903 21.96 -9.30 16.94
C VAL A 903 22.18 -9.16 18.46
N ILE A 904 23.27 -8.51 18.89
CA ILE A 904 23.54 -8.29 20.31
C ILE A 904 22.55 -7.27 20.90
N GLY A 905 22.26 -6.17 20.19
CA GLY A 905 21.33 -5.13 20.64
C GLY A 905 19.90 -5.64 20.84
N ALA A 906 19.40 -6.46 19.91
CA ALA A 906 18.05 -7.04 19.95
C ALA A 906 17.81 -7.92 21.20
N SER A 907 18.88 -8.44 21.82
CA SER A 907 18.81 -9.33 22.98
C SER A 907 18.78 -8.60 24.33
N VAL A 908 19.11 -7.30 24.36
CA VAL A 908 19.35 -6.53 25.61
C VAL A 908 18.37 -5.35 25.78
N GLY A 909 17.62 -4.99 24.73
CA GLY A 909 16.56 -3.97 24.83
C GLY A 909 17.05 -2.52 24.86
N LEU A 910 18.24 -2.27 24.31
CA LEU A 910 18.76 -0.92 24.07
C LEU A 910 18.34 -0.44 22.69
N ASP A 911 17.89 0.81 22.58
CA ASP A 911 17.50 1.39 21.30
C ASP A 911 18.70 1.53 20.35
N SER A 912 18.48 1.28 19.06
CA SER A 912 19.55 1.17 18.05
C SER A 912 20.09 2.52 17.55
N SER A 913 19.63 3.64 18.11
CA SER A 913 19.94 5.01 17.66
C SER A 913 21.42 5.36 17.69
N VAL A 914 22.21 4.72 18.56
CA VAL A 914 23.64 5.02 18.78
C VAL A 914 24.51 4.73 17.54
N LEU A 915 24.02 3.99 16.54
CA LEU A 915 24.68 3.79 15.23
C LEU A 915 24.24 4.78 14.13
N GLY A 916 23.23 5.59 14.40
CA GLY A 916 22.40 6.26 13.39
C GLY A 916 21.18 5.40 13.02
N GLU A 917 20.78 5.46 11.75
CA GLU A 917 19.57 4.78 11.24
C GLU A 917 19.83 3.31 10.87
N ASN A 918 18.82 2.45 11.06
CA ASN A 918 18.88 1.03 10.73
C ASN A 918 18.78 0.82 9.21
N ILE A 919 19.89 0.44 8.57
CA ILE A 919 19.91 0.08 7.14
C ILE A 919 19.36 -1.35 6.98
N THR A 920 18.45 -1.57 6.02
CA THR A 920 18.00 -2.93 5.65
C THR A 920 18.96 -3.59 4.64
N PRO A 921 19.02 -4.93 4.55
CA PRO A 921 19.83 -5.61 3.52
C PRO A 921 19.48 -5.18 2.08
N LYS A 922 18.22 -4.78 1.87
CA LYS A 922 17.69 -4.26 0.59
C LYS A 922 18.23 -2.85 0.29
N GLN A 923 18.19 -1.94 1.26
CA GLN A 923 18.84 -0.63 1.19
C GLN A 923 20.36 -0.75 0.98
N PHE A 924 21.02 -1.76 1.55
CA PHE A 924 22.42 -2.06 1.25
C PHE A 924 22.67 -2.43 -0.22
N GLY A 925 21.80 -3.24 -0.83
CA GLY A 925 21.83 -3.49 -2.27
C GLY A 925 21.59 -2.22 -3.11
N LEU A 926 20.78 -1.27 -2.61
CA LEU A 926 20.55 0.01 -3.27
C LEU A 926 21.75 0.97 -3.14
N ILE A 927 22.50 0.93 -2.03
CA ILE A 927 23.81 1.60 -1.89
C ILE A 927 24.79 1.10 -2.97
N GLU A 928 24.91 -0.23 -3.13
CA GLU A 928 25.78 -0.84 -4.17
C GLU A 928 25.39 -0.35 -5.58
N ASN A 929 24.10 -0.21 -5.87
CA ASN A 929 23.61 0.29 -7.15
C ASN A 929 23.78 1.81 -7.35
N ILE A 930 23.63 2.66 -6.31
CA ILE A 930 23.93 4.11 -6.38
C ILE A 930 25.39 4.35 -6.77
N TYR A 931 26.30 3.55 -6.22
CA TYR A 931 27.74 3.69 -6.46
C TYR A 931 28.27 2.78 -7.58
N SER A 932 27.39 2.06 -8.28
CA SER A 932 27.74 1.36 -9.52
C SER A 932 28.03 2.35 -10.66
N ASP A 933 28.72 1.90 -11.71
CA ASP A 933 29.04 2.75 -12.89
C ASP A 933 27.99 2.63 -14.01
N ASP A 934 26.81 2.10 -13.69
CA ASP A 934 25.66 1.90 -14.60
C ASP A 934 24.58 2.95 -14.30
N PRO A 935 24.39 3.99 -15.15
CA PRO A 935 23.41 5.04 -14.92
C PRO A 935 21.96 4.54 -14.83
N GLY A 936 21.66 3.38 -15.44
CA GLY A 936 20.37 2.72 -15.32
C GLY A 936 20.14 2.20 -13.91
N LYS A 937 21.10 1.44 -13.37
CA LYS A 937 21.07 0.96 -11.97
C LYS A 937 21.11 2.11 -10.97
N GLN A 938 21.95 3.11 -11.18
CA GLN A 938 22.01 4.31 -10.35
C GLN A 938 20.64 5.01 -10.24
N LYS A 939 19.99 5.27 -11.39
CA LYS A 939 18.67 5.90 -11.44
C LYS A 939 17.59 5.00 -10.84
N GLN A 940 17.60 3.70 -11.17
CA GLN A 940 16.69 2.73 -10.56
C GLN A 940 16.88 2.65 -9.05
N ALA A 941 18.10 2.80 -8.54
CA ALA A 941 18.39 2.76 -7.11
C ALA A 941 17.88 4.01 -6.38
N ILE A 942 18.10 5.22 -6.93
CA ILE A 942 17.51 6.45 -6.37
C ILE A 942 15.97 6.38 -6.46
N GLU A 943 15.39 5.98 -7.59
CA GLU A 943 13.93 5.82 -7.68
C GLU A 943 13.39 4.75 -6.72
N SER A 944 14.14 3.66 -6.49
CA SER A 944 13.74 2.62 -5.53
C SER A 944 13.94 3.06 -4.08
N LEU A 945 14.90 3.93 -3.78
CA LEU A 945 15.09 4.52 -2.46
C LEU A 945 14.10 5.64 -2.15
N GLU A 946 13.70 6.42 -3.16
CA GLU A 946 12.50 7.25 -3.05
C GLU A 946 11.28 6.33 -2.80
N ARG A 947 11.10 5.21 -3.50
CA ARG A 947 10.00 4.24 -3.25
C ARG A 947 10.12 3.37 -1.98
N GLU A 948 11.28 3.23 -1.33
CA GLU A 948 11.48 2.37 -0.13
C GLU A 948 11.50 3.13 1.20
N ASN A 949 11.75 4.45 1.17
CA ASN A 949 11.26 5.33 2.25
C ASN A 949 9.73 5.41 2.26
N ASP A 950 9.11 4.96 1.18
CA ASP A 950 7.70 5.09 0.95
C ASP A 950 7.01 3.76 1.27
N LEU A 951 5.90 3.89 1.97
CA LEU A 951 5.01 2.78 2.34
C LEU A 951 4.14 2.43 1.12
N ALA A 952 4.79 2.19 -0.03
CA ALA A 952 4.24 2.40 -1.37
C ALA A 952 3.82 1.12 -2.12
N PHE A 953 3.29 0.12 -1.42
CA PHE A 953 2.49 -0.92 -2.10
C PHE A 953 1.26 -0.31 -2.78
N ASP A 954 0.73 0.80 -2.25
CA ASP A 954 -0.49 1.45 -2.73
C ASP A 954 -0.38 2.12 -4.10
N GLU A 955 0.82 2.56 -4.55
CA GLU A 955 0.98 3.27 -5.84
C GLU A 955 0.30 2.50 -6.97
N VAL A 956 0.36 1.16 -6.95
CA VAL A 956 -0.21 0.32 -8.01
C VAL A 956 -1.73 0.14 -7.89
N PHE A 957 -2.27 0.07 -6.66
CA PHE A 957 -3.72 -0.06 -6.43
C PHE A 957 -4.45 1.26 -6.71
N GLU A 958 -3.89 2.38 -6.23
CA GLU A 958 -4.42 3.72 -6.50
C GLU A 958 -4.28 4.08 -8.00
N ASN A 959 -3.16 3.72 -8.64
CA ASN A 959 -2.97 3.90 -10.08
C ASN A 959 -3.97 3.08 -10.91
N ASP A 960 -4.25 1.82 -10.58
CA ASP A 960 -5.21 1.00 -11.34
C ASP A 960 -6.62 1.62 -11.29
N LEU A 961 -7.06 2.11 -10.13
CA LEU A 961 -8.31 2.85 -10.02
C LEU A 961 -8.28 4.20 -10.76
N ARG A 962 -7.19 4.98 -10.67
CA ARG A 962 -7.05 6.22 -11.48
C ARG A 962 -7.09 5.93 -12.97
N VAL A 963 -6.47 4.84 -13.44
CA VAL A 963 -6.46 4.44 -14.85
C VAL A 963 -7.86 4.01 -15.30
N PHE A 964 -8.63 3.33 -14.44
CA PHE A 964 -10.05 3.08 -14.68
C PHE A 964 -10.84 4.39 -14.76
N MET A 965 -10.81 5.24 -13.72
CA MET A 965 -11.60 6.49 -13.65
C MET A 965 -11.26 7.51 -14.74
N ARG A 966 -10.06 7.45 -15.34
CA ARG A 966 -9.64 8.27 -16.49
C ARG A 966 -10.06 7.71 -17.86
N LYS A 967 -10.54 6.46 -17.94
CA LYS A 967 -10.92 5.76 -19.19
C LYS A 967 -12.38 5.37 -19.27
N ALA A 968 -12.97 5.02 -18.12
CA ALA A 968 -14.36 4.57 -18.00
C ALA A 968 -15.34 5.69 -18.37
N SER A 969 -16.38 5.31 -19.11
CA SER A 969 -17.58 6.13 -19.33
C SER A 969 -18.32 6.42 -18.03
N ASP A 970 -19.18 7.44 -18.03
CA ASP A 970 -19.96 7.77 -16.83
C ASP A 970 -20.95 6.65 -16.45
N GLU A 971 -21.45 5.88 -17.43
CA GLU A 971 -22.24 4.67 -17.21
C GLU A 971 -21.43 3.56 -16.48
N GLU A 972 -20.18 3.33 -16.88
CA GLU A 972 -19.29 2.39 -16.18
C GLU A 972 -18.93 2.87 -14.76
N LYS A 973 -18.71 4.18 -14.58
CA LYS A 973 -18.49 4.79 -13.25
C LYS A 973 -19.73 4.63 -12.36
N GLU A 974 -20.92 4.87 -12.89
CA GLU A 974 -22.18 4.72 -12.16
C GLU A 974 -22.48 3.26 -11.85
N ARG A 975 -22.25 2.33 -12.79
CA ARG A 975 -22.29 0.88 -12.56
C ARG A 975 -21.40 0.47 -11.40
N ILE A 976 -20.12 0.90 -11.38
CA ILE A 976 -19.21 0.64 -10.26
C ILE A 976 -19.73 1.25 -8.96
N ARG A 977 -20.22 2.50 -8.97
CA ARG A 977 -20.78 3.17 -7.77
C ARG A 977 -21.97 2.38 -7.19
N ASN A 978 -22.83 1.81 -8.05
CA ASN A 978 -24.08 1.14 -7.70
C ASN A 978 -23.97 -0.38 -7.43
N ILE A 979 -22.78 -0.98 -7.50
CA ILE A 979 -22.55 -2.39 -7.10
C ILE A 979 -22.95 -2.62 -5.63
N ASN A 980 -23.75 -3.66 -5.38
CA ASN A 980 -24.28 -3.99 -4.06
C ASN A 980 -23.27 -4.79 -3.23
N PHE A 981 -22.71 -4.16 -2.19
CA PHE A 981 -21.74 -4.78 -1.27
C PHE A 981 -22.32 -5.81 -0.30
N GLU A 982 -23.64 -5.84 -0.07
CA GLU A 982 -24.24 -6.86 0.80
C GLU A 982 -24.45 -8.20 0.09
N LYS A 983 -23.94 -8.32 -1.14
CA LYS A 983 -24.01 -9.53 -1.95
C LYS A 983 -22.84 -10.48 -1.70
N TRP A 984 -23.14 -11.78 -1.73
CA TRP A 984 -22.16 -12.85 -1.81
C TRP A 984 -21.66 -13.03 -3.25
N CYS A 985 -20.35 -13.04 -3.45
CA CYS A 985 -19.72 -13.30 -4.75
C CYS A 985 -18.79 -14.52 -4.66
N GLU A 986 -19.04 -15.53 -5.51
CA GLU A 986 -18.18 -16.71 -5.63
C GLU A 986 -17.20 -16.53 -6.80
N LEU A 987 -15.90 -16.42 -6.51
CA LEU A 987 -14.86 -16.40 -7.54
C LEU A 987 -14.33 -17.83 -7.74
N LYS A 988 -14.72 -18.45 -8.86
CA LYS A 988 -14.21 -19.75 -9.32
C LYS A 988 -12.92 -19.55 -10.10
N LYS A 989 -11.86 -20.21 -9.66
CA LYS A 989 -10.54 -20.20 -10.30
C LYS A 989 -10.48 -21.23 -11.43
N LEU A 990 -9.89 -20.86 -12.56
CA LEU A 990 -9.85 -21.71 -13.77
C LEU A 990 -8.90 -22.92 -13.68
N SER A 991 -8.04 -22.98 -12.67
CA SER A 991 -6.86 -23.86 -12.66
C SER A 991 -6.62 -24.68 -11.38
N THR A 992 -7.38 -24.47 -10.30
CA THR A 992 -7.21 -25.17 -9.01
C THR A 992 -8.49 -25.16 -8.17
N ASP A 993 -8.69 -26.14 -7.29
CA ASP A 993 -9.82 -26.24 -6.33
C ASP A 993 -9.92 -25.11 -5.26
N GLU A 994 -9.08 -24.08 -5.34
CA GLU A 994 -9.20 -22.89 -4.48
C GLU A 994 -10.41 -22.04 -4.91
N LYS A 995 -11.40 -21.90 -4.04
CA LYS A 995 -12.47 -20.89 -4.21
C LYS A 995 -12.20 -19.68 -3.33
N LEU A 996 -12.35 -18.49 -3.89
CA LEU A 996 -12.38 -17.25 -3.10
C LEU A 996 -13.84 -16.79 -2.97
N LEU A 997 -14.32 -16.70 -1.74
CA LEU A 997 -15.69 -16.34 -1.39
C LEU A 997 -15.67 -14.95 -0.74
N ILE A 998 -16.31 -13.98 -1.40
CA ILE A 998 -16.30 -12.58 -0.96
C ILE A 998 -17.67 -12.21 -0.39
N PHE A 999 -17.67 -11.51 0.74
CA PHE A 999 -18.85 -11.11 1.50
C PHE A 999 -18.82 -9.62 1.88
N ASN A 1000 -20.00 -9.00 1.89
CA ASN A 1000 -20.69 -8.49 3.08
C ASN A 1000 -19.75 -8.20 4.29
N ILE A 1001 -19.73 -6.99 4.89
CA ILE A 1001 -20.90 -6.26 5.41
C ILE A 1001 -20.75 -4.73 5.30
N ALA A 1002 -21.89 -4.03 5.24
CA ALA A 1002 -21.98 -2.57 5.24
C ALA A 1002 -21.25 -1.85 6.40
N LYS A 1003 -21.05 -0.53 6.23
CA LYS A 1003 -20.28 0.40 7.09
C LYS A 1003 -18.74 0.38 6.91
N GLY A 1004 -18.22 -0.41 5.96
CA GLY A 1004 -16.83 -0.32 5.50
C GLY A 1004 -15.87 -1.34 6.13
N GLU A 1005 -16.40 -2.48 6.62
CA GLU A 1005 -15.62 -3.66 7.00
C GLU A 1005 -15.65 -4.68 5.85
N PHE A 1006 -14.52 -4.89 5.18
CA PHE A 1006 -14.39 -5.97 4.21
C PHE A 1006 -14.12 -7.29 4.92
N ARG A 1007 -14.65 -8.42 4.41
CA ARG A 1007 -14.26 -9.77 4.85
C ARG A 1007 -14.00 -10.65 3.65
N PHE A 1008 -12.89 -11.37 3.70
CA PHE A 1008 -12.43 -12.25 2.63
C PHE A 1008 -12.37 -13.67 3.18
N ILE A 1009 -13.00 -14.61 2.47
CA ILE A 1009 -13.05 -16.01 2.87
C ILE A 1009 -12.41 -16.85 1.77
N LYS A 1010 -11.47 -17.71 2.15
CA LYS A 1010 -10.82 -18.66 1.26
C LYS A 1010 -11.30 -20.07 1.59
N GLU A 1011 -11.63 -20.84 0.57
CA GLU A 1011 -11.80 -22.29 0.68
C GLU A 1011 -10.56 -23.00 0.12
N GLU A 1012 -9.82 -23.68 1.00
CA GLU A 1012 -8.72 -24.58 0.63
C GLU A 1012 -9.11 -26.01 1.02
N LEU A 1013 -9.17 -26.94 0.05
CA LEU A 1013 -9.32 -28.38 0.32
C LEU A 1013 -10.50 -28.71 1.27
N ASN A 1014 -11.66 -28.13 0.99
CA ASN A 1014 -12.89 -28.20 1.81
C ASN A 1014 -12.77 -27.64 3.25
N LYS A 1015 -11.79 -26.75 3.50
CA LYS A 1015 -11.72 -25.92 4.72
C LYS A 1015 -11.96 -24.45 4.38
N VAL A 1016 -12.96 -23.89 5.03
CA VAL A 1016 -13.29 -22.46 4.98
C VAL A 1016 -12.45 -21.72 6.02
N ALA A 1017 -11.71 -20.70 5.60
CA ALA A 1017 -10.88 -19.86 6.46
C ALA A 1017 -11.05 -18.36 6.14
N GLU A 1018 -10.92 -17.50 7.16
CA GLU A 1018 -10.96 -16.04 7.01
C GLU A 1018 -9.56 -15.51 6.63
N GLU A 1019 -9.45 -14.85 5.49
CA GLU A 1019 -8.26 -14.10 5.09
C GLU A 1019 -8.34 -12.69 5.69
N LYS A 1020 -7.68 -12.52 6.84
CA LYS A 1020 -7.67 -11.25 7.59
C LYS A 1020 -6.86 -10.16 6.89
N ASN A 1021 -5.95 -10.54 5.99
CA ASN A 1021 -5.11 -9.59 5.30
C ASN A 1021 -5.79 -9.04 4.04
N HIS A 1022 -6.40 -7.85 4.16
CA HIS A 1022 -7.17 -7.22 3.09
C HIS A 1022 -6.34 -6.96 1.81
N LEU A 1023 -5.04 -6.67 1.93
CA LEU A 1023 -4.20 -6.41 0.77
C LEU A 1023 -3.80 -7.69 0.05
N LYS A 1024 -3.54 -8.78 0.78
CA LYS A 1024 -3.30 -10.11 0.22
C LYS A 1024 -4.52 -10.61 -0.54
N ALA A 1025 -5.72 -10.37 0.00
CA ALA A 1025 -6.97 -10.61 -0.72
C ALA A 1025 -7.11 -9.70 -1.96
N LEU A 1026 -6.87 -8.39 -1.86
CA LEU A 1026 -6.86 -7.48 -3.03
C LEU A 1026 -5.83 -7.89 -4.10
N THR A 1027 -4.65 -8.36 -3.69
CA THR A 1027 -3.58 -8.84 -4.59
C THR A 1027 -4.01 -10.12 -5.30
N LEU A 1028 -4.70 -11.02 -4.60
CA LEU A 1028 -5.27 -12.24 -5.17
C LEU A 1028 -6.41 -11.91 -6.14
N ILE A 1029 -7.35 -11.02 -5.78
CA ILE A 1029 -8.43 -10.56 -6.68
C ILE A 1029 -7.82 -9.92 -7.95
N ARG A 1030 -6.81 -9.05 -7.78
CA ARG A 1030 -6.05 -8.43 -8.88
C ARG A 1030 -5.29 -9.44 -9.74
N SER A 1031 -4.89 -10.59 -9.19
CA SER A 1031 -4.17 -11.61 -9.97
C SER A 1031 -5.05 -12.27 -11.04
N PHE A 1032 -6.35 -12.44 -10.79
CA PHE A 1032 -7.32 -12.88 -11.82
C PHE A 1032 -7.47 -11.88 -12.97
N ASP A 1033 -7.18 -10.59 -12.74
CA ASP A 1033 -7.19 -9.58 -13.81
C ASP A 1033 -5.94 -9.68 -14.71
N LYS A 1034 -4.82 -10.24 -14.21
CA LYS A 1034 -3.67 -10.58 -15.07
C LYS A 1034 -3.92 -11.80 -15.94
N GLU A 1035 -4.86 -12.67 -15.58
CA GLU A 1035 -5.36 -13.75 -16.45
C GLU A 1035 -6.28 -13.19 -17.54
N ARG A 1036 -6.94 -12.05 -17.30
CA ARG A 1036 -7.59 -11.20 -18.33
C ARG A 1036 -6.56 -10.36 -19.11
N GLN A 1037 -5.60 -10.99 -19.79
CA GLN A 1037 -4.84 -10.27 -20.81
C GLN A 1037 -5.79 -9.84 -21.94
N VAL A 1038 -6.17 -8.57 -21.95
CA VAL A 1038 -6.85 -7.94 -23.09
C VAL A 1038 -5.85 -7.85 -24.23
N VAL A 1039 -5.75 -8.93 -24.99
CA VAL A 1039 -5.02 -8.96 -26.27
C VAL A 1039 -5.64 -7.86 -27.12
N LYS A 1040 -4.84 -6.85 -27.42
CA LYS A 1040 -5.29 -5.69 -28.18
C LYS A 1040 -5.38 -6.10 -29.65
N LEU A 1041 -6.54 -6.66 -30.02
CA LEU A 1041 -6.88 -7.09 -31.37
C LEU A 1041 -6.40 -6.05 -32.38
N SER A 1042 -5.68 -6.51 -33.40
CA SER A 1042 -5.24 -5.68 -34.52
C SER A 1042 -6.44 -5.12 -35.28
N ASP A 1043 -6.23 -4.07 -36.09
CA ASP A 1043 -7.32 -3.50 -36.90
C ASP A 1043 -7.93 -4.54 -37.86
N ASN A 1044 -7.15 -5.55 -38.28
CA ASN A 1044 -7.65 -6.72 -39.00
C ASN A 1044 -8.54 -7.59 -38.10
N GLU A 1045 -8.08 -8.04 -36.93
CA GLU A 1045 -8.91 -8.85 -36.03
C GLU A 1045 -10.18 -8.11 -35.54
N ILE A 1046 -10.14 -6.78 -35.42
CA ILE A 1046 -11.31 -5.94 -35.15
C ILE A 1046 -12.23 -5.88 -36.38
N SER A 1047 -11.69 -5.82 -37.60
CA SER A 1047 -12.47 -5.89 -38.84
C SER A 1047 -13.12 -7.26 -39.01
N ASP A 1048 -12.35 -8.34 -38.82
CA ASP A 1048 -12.80 -9.72 -38.86
C ASP A 1048 -13.87 -9.98 -37.79
N SER A 1049 -13.66 -9.50 -36.55
CA SER A 1049 -14.67 -9.60 -35.48
C SER A 1049 -15.92 -8.78 -35.77
N LYS A 1050 -15.82 -7.63 -36.45
CA LYS A 1050 -16.97 -6.85 -36.92
C LYS A 1050 -17.68 -7.53 -38.09
N GLU A 1051 -16.95 -8.18 -39.00
CA GLU A 1051 -17.54 -8.96 -40.07
C GLU A 1051 -18.20 -10.24 -39.52
N LEU A 1052 -17.63 -10.86 -38.49
CA LEU A 1052 -18.20 -12.00 -37.79
C LEU A 1052 -19.45 -11.60 -37.00
N ALA A 1053 -19.39 -10.51 -36.21
CA ALA A 1053 -20.55 -9.97 -35.52
C ALA A 1053 -21.64 -9.50 -36.48
N LYS A 1054 -21.27 -8.95 -37.64
CA LYS A 1054 -22.22 -8.62 -38.71
C LYS A 1054 -22.79 -9.88 -39.36
N LYS A 1055 -21.99 -10.92 -39.61
CA LYS A 1055 -22.47 -12.23 -40.07
C LYS A 1055 -23.40 -12.88 -39.05
N PHE A 1056 -23.14 -12.74 -37.74
CA PHE A 1056 -24.06 -13.20 -36.70
C PHE A 1056 -25.35 -12.38 -36.67
N PHE A 1057 -25.29 -11.05 -36.76
CA PHE A 1057 -26.48 -10.19 -36.81
C PHE A 1057 -27.31 -10.41 -38.09
N ASP A 1058 -26.67 -10.52 -39.25
CA ASP A 1058 -27.32 -10.84 -40.53
C ASP A 1058 -27.80 -12.30 -40.56
N ALA A 1059 -27.17 -13.23 -39.82
CA ALA A 1059 -27.65 -14.61 -39.64
C ALA A 1059 -28.81 -14.71 -38.64
N GLU A 1060 -28.80 -13.97 -37.55
CA GLU A 1060 -29.90 -13.86 -36.57
C GLU A 1060 -31.12 -13.21 -37.22
N LYS A 1061 -30.91 -12.16 -38.02
CA LYS A 1061 -31.95 -11.55 -38.86
C LYS A 1061 -32.43 -12.50 -39.96
N SER A 1062 -31.54 -13.27 -40.59
CA SER A 1062 -31.92 -14.33 -41.53
C SER A 1062 -32.66 -15.48 -40.85
N PHE A 1063 -32.36 -15.78 -39.58
CA PHE A 1063 -33.02 -16.80 -38.77
C PHE A 1063 -34.43 -16.35 -38.35
N GLN A 1064 -34.59 -15.09 -37.96
CA GLN A 1064 -35.90 -14.46 -37.75
C GLN A 1064 -36.74 -14.43 -39.04
N LEU A 1065 -36.13 -14.14 -40.20
CA LEU A 1065 -36.82 -14.18 -41.50
C LEU A 1065 -37.12 -15.61 -41.99
N ALA A 1066 -36.28 -16.60 -41.65
CA ALA A 1066 -36.53 -18.01 -41.96
C ALA A 1066 -37.56 -18.65 -41.03
N MET A 1067 -37.77 -18.12 -39.83
CA MET A 1067 -38.81 -18.60 -38.91
C MET A 1067 -40.24 -18.39 -39.43
N ASP A 1068 -40.47 -17.46 -40.35
CA ASP A 1068 -41.79 -17.23 -40.95
C ASP A 1068 -42.15 -18.29 -42.02
N PHE A 1069 -41.19 -18.87 -42.77
CA PHE A 1069 -41.49 -19.84 -43.84
C PHE A 1069 -40.40 -20.92 -44.11
N GLU A 1070 -40.86 -22.18 -44.10
CA GLU A 1070 -40.25 -23.45 -44.56
C GLU A 1070 -39.21 -24.17 -43.64
N ASP A 1071 -39.04 -25.49 -43.88
CA ASP A 1071 -38.48 -26.48 -42.94
C ASP A 1071 -36.93 -26.52 -42.95
N LEU A 1072 -36.30 -26.33 -41.79
CA LEU A 1072 -34.84 -26.24 -41.62
C LEU A 1072 -34.10 -27.60 -41.70
N SER A 1073 -34.78 -28.73 -41.90
CA SER A 1073 -34.18 -30.07 -41.79
C SER A 1073 -32.95 -30.31 -42.68
N ASP A 1074 -32.96 -29.75 -43.89
CA ASP A 1074 -31.92 -30.00 -44.90
C ASP A 1074 -30.62 -29.24 -44.59
N PHE A 1075 -30.69 -28.11 -43.88
CA PHE A 1075 -29.51 -27.33 -43.50
C PHE A 1075 -28.71 -27.97 -42.35
N GLN A 1076 -29.34 -28.81 -41.53
CA GLN A 1076 -28.69 -29.55 -40.44
C GLN A 1076 -28.28 -30.99 -40.81
N GLY A 1077 -28.48 -31.41 -42.06
CA GLY A 1077 -28.17 -32.77 -42.51
C GLY A 1077 -29.00 -33.86 -41.80
N VAL A 1078 -30.24 -33.54 -41.42
CA VAL A 1078 -31.12 -34.44 -40.64
C VAL A 1078 -32.09 -35.17 -41.58
N ARG A 1079 -31.75 -36.39 -41.99
CA ARG A 1079 -32.56 -37.18 -42.93
C ARG A 1079 -33.67 -37.98 -42.23
N ARG A 1080 -34.81 -38.06 -42.90
CA ARG A 1080 -36.00 -38.85 -42.52
C ARG A 1080 -36.07 -40.10 -43.39
N THR A 1081 -35.76 -41.26 -42.82
CA THR A 1081 -36.21 -42.53 -43.41
C THR A 1081 -37.74 -42.59 -43.41
N GLY A 1082 -38.34 -43.24 -44.42
CA GLY A 1082 -39.74 -43.65 -44.36
C GLY A 1082 -39.97 -44.64 -43.20
N GLY A 1083 -41.14 -44.56 -42.57
CA GLY A 1083 -41.45 -45.32 -41.35
C GLY A 1083 -41.24 -46.84 -41.48
N ALA A 1084 -40.80 -47.47 -40.38
CA ALA A 1084 -40.53 -48.91 -40.27
C ALA A 1084 -39.46 -49.47 -41.26
N ALA A 1085 -38.58 -48.62 -41.80
CA ALA A 1085 -37.42 -49.05 -42.58
C ALA A 1085 -36.52 -50.04 -41.84
N SER A 1086 -35.84 -50.91 -42.59
CA SER A 1086 -34.87 -51.86 -42.07
C SER A 1086 -33.54 -51.21 -41.68
N LEU A 1087 -32.80 -51.80 -40.73
CA LEU A 1087 -31.54 -51.27 -40.20
C LEU A 1087 -30.43 -51.07 -41.26
N SER A 1088 -30.53 -51.72 -42.42
CA SER A 1088 -29.68 -51.46 -43.59
C SER A 1088 -29.91 -50.08 -44.20
N THR A 1089 -31.17 -49.66 -44.36
CA THR A 1089 -31.56 -48.37 -44.95
C THR A 1089 -31.00 -47.20 -44.14
N TYR A 1090 -31.06 -47.28 -42.81
CA TYR A 1090 -30.44 -46.30 -41.92
C TYR A 1090 -28.90 -46.26 -42.03
N LYS A 1091 -28.25 -47.41 -42.25
CA LYS A 1091 -26.79 -47.45 -42.49
C LYS A 1091 -26.43 -46.85 -43.85
N GLU A 1092 -27.28 -47.03 -44.87
CA GLU A 1092 -27.12 -46.45 -46.20
C GLU A 1092 -27.30 -44.92 -46.19
N GLU A 1093 -28.32 -44.39 -45.49
CA GLU A 1093 -28.47 -42.93 -45.30
C GLU A 1093 -27.31 -42.32 -44.50
N LEU A 1094 -26.82 -43.00 -43.46
CA LEU A 1094 -25.61 -42.58 -42.73
C LEU A 1094 -24.33 -42.67 -43.58
N LEU A 1095 -24.23 -43.62 -44.50
CA LEU A 1095 -23.14 -43.70 -45.49
C LEU A 1095 -23.21 -42.54 -46.49
N LEU A 1096 -24.40 -42.14 -46.92
CA LEU A 1096 -24.61 -40.95 -47.75
C LEU A 1096 -24.21 -39.67 -47.01
N LEU A 1097 -24.73 -39.45 -45.80
CA LEU A 1097 -24.38 -38.30 -44.96
C LEU A 1097 -22.87 -38.22 -44.69
N LEU A 1098 -22.20 -39.36 -44.45
CA LEU A 1098 -20.74 -39.44 -44.29
C LEU A 1098 -19.99 -39.13 -45.59
N ASN A 1099 -20.52 -39.52 -46.75
CA ASN A 1099 -19.93 -39.21 -48.06
C ASN A 1099 -20.13 -37.75 -48.47
N GLU A 1100 -21.18 -37.09 -47.97
CA GLU A 1100 -21.47 -35.67 -48.19
C GLU A 1100 -20.68 -34.76 -47.24
N ASN A 1101 -20.14 -35.30 -46.13
CA ASN A 1101 -19.39 -34.58 -45.08
C ASN A 1101 -17.99 -35.17 -44.86
N LEU A 1102 -17.28 -35.56 -45.92
CA LEU A 1102 -15.97 -36.22 -45.80
C LEU A 1102 -14.87 -35.29 -45.26
N ASP A 1103 -15.00 -33.99 -45.49
CA ASP A 1103 -14.10 -32.93 -45.04
C ASP A 1103 -14.17 -32.66 -43.52
N ARG A 1104 -15.30 -32.99 -42.87
CA ARG A 1104 -15.44 -32.95 -41.40
C ARG A 1104 -14.57 -33.97 -40.66
N TYR A 1105 -14.08 -35.03 -41.31
CA TYR A 1105 -13.47 -36.17 -40.64
C TYR A 1105 -12.07 -36.52 -41.15
N SER A 1106 -11.21 -37.03 -40.26
CA SER A 1106 -9.92 -37.57 -40.68
C SER A 1106 -10.09 -38.83 -41.53
N THR A 1107 -9.20 -39.04 -42.51
CA THR A 1107 -9.28 -40.16 -43.48
C THR A 1107 -9.40 -41.54 -42.81
N ASP A 1108 -8.79 -41.71 -41.63
CA ASP A 1108 -8.87 -42.95 -40.85
C ASP A 1108 -10.22 -43.11 -40.11
N ASN A 1109 -10.80 -42.01 -39.58
CA ASN A 1109 -12.15 -42.04 -39.02
C ASN A 1109 -13.19 -42.34 -40.12
N ILE A 1110 -13.05 -41.76 -41.33
CA ILE A 1110 -13.90 -42.07 -42.50
C ILE A 1110 -13.84 -43.56 -42.81
N ASN A 1111 -12.64 -44.14 -42.90
CA ASN A 1111 -12.46 -45.56 -43.21
C ASN A 1111 -13.05 -46.47 -42.12
N ARG A 1112 -12.82 -46.17 -40.83
CA ARG A 1112 -13.38 -46.92 -39.70
C ARG A 1112 -14.91 -46.83 -39.65
N MET A 1113 -15.50 -45.66 -39.87
CA MET A 1113 -16.95 -45.49 -39.93
C MET A 1113 -17.58 -46.18 -41.14
N ARG A 1114 -17.01 -46.03 -42.34
CA ARG A 1114 -17.46 -46.76 -43.54
C ARG A 1114 -17.45 -48.27 -43.30
N MET A 1115 -16.40 -48.82 -42.69
CA MET A 1115 -16.28 -50.25 -42.39
C MET A 1115 -17.29 -50.75 -41.34
N LEU A 1116 -17.68 -49.92 -40.37
CA LEU A 1116 -18.77 -50.21 -39.42
C LEU A 1116 -20.15 -50.17 -40.09
N LEU A 1117 -20.40 -49.15 -40.92
CA LEU A 1117 -21.67 -48.97 -41.65
C LEU A 1117 -21.86 -50.04 -42.73
N SER A 1118 -20.81 -50.50 -43.40
CA SER A 1118 -20.89 -51.58 -44.39
C SER A 1118 -20.91 -52.99 -43.78
N ARG A 1119 -20.66 -53.15 -42.48
CA ARG A 1119 -20.67 -54.47 -41.81
C ARG A 1119 -22.11 -54.95 -41.57
N GLN A 1120 -22.45 -56.11 -42.10
CA GLN A 1120 -23.72 -56.80 -41.81
C GLN A 1120 -23.66 -57.52 -40.45
N ASN A 1121 -24.79 -57.54 -39.74
CA ASN A 1121 -25.03 -58.26 -38.49
C ASN A 1121 -24.05 -57.93 -37.35
N TYR A 1122 -23.53 -56.69 -37.28
CA TYR A 1122 -22.62 -56.27 -36.21
C TYR A 1122 -23.38 -55.73 -35.01
N LEU A 1123 -23.86 -56.67 -34.19
CA LEU A 1123 -24.80 -56.47 -33.08
C LEU A 1123 -24.49 -55.29 -32.12
N PRO A 1124 -23.23 -55.02 -31.70
CA PRO A 1124 -22.93 -53.92 -30.78
C PRO A 1124 -23.22 -52.54 -31.38
N PHE A 1125 -22.90 -52.36 -32.67
CA PHE A 1125 -23.21 -51.13 -33.41
C PHE A 1125 -24.70 -51.04 -33.73
N GLU A 1126 -25.30 -52.13 -34.20
CA GLU A 1126 -26.71 -52.17 -34.60
C GLU A 1126 -27.67 -51.90 -33.43
N ASN A 1127 -27.33 -52.33 -32.20
CA ASN A 1127 -28.10 -52.01 -31.00
C ASN A 1127 -27.98 -50.52 -30.62
N ARG A 1128 -26.79 -49.91 -30.73
CA ARG A 1128 -26.61 -48.46 -30.49
C ARG A 1128 -27.38 -47.63 -31.52
N LEU A 1129 -27.29 -47.98 -32.81
CA LEU A 1129 -28.01 -47.32 -33.89
C LEU A 1129 -29.54 -47.47 -33.71
N ARG A 1130 -30.04 -48.66 -33.39
CA ARG A 1130 -31.47 -48.88 -33.12
C ARG A 1130 -31.98 -48.05 -31.93
N ASN A 1131 -31.19 -47.91 -30.87
CA ASN A 1131 -31.53 -47.05 -29.72
C ASN A 1131 -31.54 -45.56 -30.08
N PHE A 1132 -30.61 -45.08 -30.91
CA PHE A 1132 -30.59 -43.70 -31.38
C PHE A 1132 -31.80 -43.36 -32.26
N ILE A 1133 -32.08 -44.21 -33.26
CA ILE A 1133 -33.25 -44.10 -34.15
C ILE A 1133 -34.56 -44.05 -33.35
N SER A 1134 -34.67 -44.90 -32.33
CA SER A 1134 -35.84 -44.98 -31.43
C SER A 1134 -36.04 -43.68 -30.63
N ARG A 1135 -34.96 -43.07 -30.12
CA ARG A 1135 -35.01 -41.77 -29.41
C ARG A 1135 -35.32 -40.59 -30.34
N ASN A 1136 -34.86 -40.66 -31.60
CA ASN A 1136 -34.95 -39.56 -32.56
C ASN A 1136 -36.03 -39.79 -33.65
N ASN A 1137 -37.11 -40.50 -33.31
CA ASN A 1137 -38.32 -40.64 -34.13
C ASN A 1137 -38.07 -41.04 -35.61
N GLY A 1138 -37.16 -41.99 -35.87
CA GLY A 1138 -36.89 -42.47 -37.24
C GLY A 1138 -35.96 -41.58 -38.08
N LYS A 1139 -35.27 -40.61 -37.46
CA LYS A 1139 -34.29 -39.73 -38.12
C LYS A 1139 -32.85 -40.18 -37.90
N VAL A 1140 -31.96 -39.80 -38.82
CA VAL A 1140 -30.50 -39.82 -38.66
C VAL A 1140 -29.92 -38.43 -38.93
N SER A 1141 -28.87 -38.06 -38.20
CA SER A 1141 -28.21 -36.73 -38.29
C SER A 1141 -26.70 -36.87 -38.28
N ILE A 1142 -26.01 -35.77 -38.63
CA ILE A 1142 -24.55 -35.67 -38.59
C ILE A 1142 -24.02 -35.83 -37.15
N ASP A 1143 -24.75 -35.44 -36.11
CA ASP A 1143 -24.35 -35.65 -34.70
C ASP A 1143 -24.17 -37.14 -34.37
N PHE A 1144 -24.90 -38.04 -35.03
CA PHE A 1144 -24.69 -39.47 -34.88
C PHE A 1144 -23.39 -39.94 -35.55
N LEU A 1145 -23.00 -39.32 -36.68
CA LEU A 1145 -21.71 -39.57 -37.33
C LEU A 1145 -20.55 -39.01 -36.48
N ASP A 1146 -20.71 -37.82 -35.90
CA ASP A 1146 -19.73 -37.22 -34.98
C ASP A 1146 -19.51 -38.13 -33.76
N ASN A 1147 -20.60 -38.60 -33.13
CA ASN A 1147 -20.54 -39.61 -32.06
C ASN A 1147 -19.91 -40.94 -32.52
N LEU A 1148 -20.30 -41.42 -33.71
CA LEU A 1148 -19.78 -42.68 -34.26
C LEU A 1148 -18.29 -42.60 -34.58
N ALA A 1149 -17.79 -41.45 -35.05
CA ALA A 1149 -16.38 -41.21 -35.33
C ALA A 1149 -15.53 -41.43 -34.07
N ILE A 1150 -15.95 -40.81 -32.95
CA ILE A 1150 -15.30 -40.91 -31.64
C ILE A 1150 -15.24 -42.37 -31.16
N ILE A 1151 -16.38 -43.08 -31.16
CA ILE A 1151 -16.44 -44.45 -30.62
C ILE A 1151 -16.03 -45.54 -31.63
N SER A 1152 -15.75 -45.20 -32.89
CA SER A 1152 -15.52 -46.17 -33.98
C SER A 1152 -14.37 -47.14 -33.69
N ASN A 1153 -13.29 -46.67 -33.06
CA ASN A 1153 -12.13 -47.50 -32.74
C ASN A 1153 -12.49 -48.59 -31.70
N HIS A 1154 -13.10 -48.19 -30.59
CA HIS A 1154 -13.54 -49.12 -29.53
C HIS A 1154 -14.62 -50.10 -30.02
N LEU A 1155 -15.55 -49.63 -30.86
CA LEU A 1155 -16.53 -50.49 -31.53
C LEU A 1155 -15.89 -51.48 -32.52
N LEU A 1156 -14.68 -51.26 -33.00
CA LEU A 1156 -13.98 -52.24 -33.86
C LEU A 1156 -13.13 -53.23 -33.07
N ASN A 1157 -12.63 -52.83 -31.89
CA ASN A 1157 -11.73 -53.64 -31.06
C ASN A 1157 -12.45 -54.58 -30.07
N ASN A 1158 -13.79 -54.51 -29.96
CA ASN A 1158 -14.62 -55.25 -28.98
C ASN A 1158 -14.26 -54.96 -27.50
N ASP A 1159 -13.93 -53.72 -27.18
CA ASP A 1159 -13.71 -53.29 -25.79
C ASP A 1159 -14.99 -53.47 -24.93
N LYS A 1160 -14.81 -53.83 -23.65
CA LYS A 1160 -15.93 -54.03 -22.72
C LYS A 1160 -16.68 -52.72 -22.41
N PRO A 1161 -18.01 -52.74 -22.19
CA PRO A 1161 -18.81 -51.53 -22.01
C PRO A 1161 -18.36 -50.62 -20.87
N GLU A 1162 -17.83 -51.22 -19.79
CA GLU A 1162 -17.36 -50.53 -18.58
C GLU A 1162 -16.19 -49.56 -18.81
N ASN A 1163 -15.44 -49.73 -19.90
CA ASN A 1163 -14.29 -48.90 -20.27
C ASN A 1163 -14.60 -47.90 -21.40
N LEU A 1164 -15.86 -47.77 -21.83
CA LEU A 1164 -16.26 -46.81 -22.86
C LEU A 1164 -16.56 -45.44 -22.23
N PRO A 1165 -16.09 -44.32 -22.82
CA PRO A 1165 -16.55 -43.00 -22.41
C PRO A 1165 -18.06 -42.86 -22.69
N GLU A 1166 -18.82 -42.35 -21.73
CA GLU A 1166 -20.21 -41.96 -21.98
C GLU A 1166 -20.25 -40.68 -22.84
N PRO A 1167 -21.04 -40.65 -23.93
CA PRO A 1167 -21.24 -39.44 -24.73
C PRO A 1167 -22.21 -38.50 -24.02
N ILE A 1168 -21.73 -37.83 -22.98
CA ILE A 1168 -22.43 -36.75 -22.27
C ILE A 1168 -21.78 -35.41 -22.66
N PHE A 1169 -22.56 -34.60 -23.38
CA PHE A 1169 -22.41 -33.14 -23.53
C PHE A 1169 -21.01 -32.59 -23.81
N TRP A 1170 -20.49 -32.83 -25.01
CA TRP A 1170 -19.49 -31.96 -25.65
C TRP A 1170 -20.17 -30.97 -26.62
N TYR A 1171 -21.00 -30.09 -26.07
CA TYR A 1171 -21.49 -28.88 -26.76
C TYR A 1171 -21.26 -27.66 -25.88
N GLY A 1172 -20.03 -27.16 -25.97
CA GLY A 1172 -19.50 -25.93 -25.40
C GLY A 1172 -18.14 -25.70 -26.06
N TYR A 1173 -17.78 -24.44 -26.34
CA TYR A 1173 -16.80 -24.00 -27.34
C TYR A 1173 -17.25 -24.16 -28.81
N TYR A 1174 -17.98 -23.15 -29.28
CA TYR A 1174 -17.34 -22.13 -30.12
C TYR A 1174 -17.74 -20.73 -29.61
#